data_AF-C0VI47-F1
#
_entry.id   AF-C0VI47-F1
#
_cell.length_a   1.000
_cell.length_b   1.000
_cell.length_c   1.000
_cell.angle_alpha   90.00
_cell.angle_beta   90.00
_cell.angle_gamma   90.00
#
_symmetry.space_group_name_H-M   'P 1'
#
loop_
_entity.id
_entity.type
_entity.pdbx_description
1 polymer ?
#
loop_
_entity_poly.entity_id
_entity_poly.type
_entity_poly.pdbx_seq_one_letter_code
_entity_poly.pdbx_strand_id
1 'polypeptide(L)'
;MIKRNFWYKEKDEYFQVTQADLPTINKSLVVLGEAGMGKSCLLEWLGSLDNFAYCTARQLLYRHKPNSLLNNKKVLVIDALDELSSSKDGDGIDLVLQKLGELDYPQFVLSCRVADWRSATGIVAIKEQYNIEPLELHLNPFSQSDMHDFLSEKIGNEQALNVVNHFVNLGLEGLLGNPQTLNLISEVARSTQLPETLTQLFDHAVNLLRIEHSEQKKERQLSKETELEVTGAAFGILILSANEAITRKPLHKVDDGELPISEIKSLTNGQYIENVIGSRLFKANGVERFTYLHRRVGEFLGAKWLIKHANTSRKRKRLLSFFHAYELVPANLRGMHAWLIMEPTLASDVIKFDPIGILEYGDVDNLSIEQAKVLLSSVERLAENNPRFYKRNSYQIRAFTTPVILSHIKDILLNYEISFTFRIFLLESIQSFQLPAYFIEVLKKLVLETQVEYAIRKAAGETLAIQKQRIDWEEIYISLSRFNDESSFRLALELLQDIGYNRIDSKLIATLAFLYLKTAETVSGPLWFIEIDLPDGQIEKFLDTFVEHLKSEEHQFQHDERYEIKNLLSYLILRVLNFKEIPVEKLWRWLEEFDYSYGYNNEKIKELENFFRTNDLLRQKIQSFVLLGLTNEKLIGQRSRNLSQASLGLIPNENDVILLLENMFLTNPLDERWKEIVYLVQHDGEIGQEVRNIALPFTRGNAQDKIWLEQISIRKLDDWAIKEDLRTQKQEKKKQVLQAEQQKFYHQNSELLRNGNYEVILAPAKAYLKMFSDIDSKPAPYQCITAWLGSEISNICMEGFENFLTNNAPKVRAEDILEIRKESRIYNECFILIVALAERVRKNIGLNDLPDERLFAGYFTLMNCRYDQEVKIPEVFEEIENELLRRGCLEEALQLFYEPLFQSRFADIHGLYNVMNGAKYKSFNIELAKRWMKQFPLIALKPESELIDSLLYAGQFDFLKKSLSQRTKLENIEQRQNWIGIGLIIDFEETIKQFHKELFDRDFIWTIRDRLNGKYRENKANLQLSVNFLEWIMTTFRYEYPDAGHPGGVYSGDRQPWDAADFLKGIVAQLAKNPSDKASRALERLKHAEQDSYTDLIKTLQYEQKQIRVESLYTPPTIEQIKAISEDLLPQSISDLQAFILEELAVVQAKIRSDDAESWRGFYDDNAKPYANLNLK
;
A
#
# COMPACT_ATOMS: atom_id res chain seq x y z
N MET A 1 -35.86 7.63 -18.83
CA MET A 1 -34.87 6.95 -19.71
C MET A 1 -33.49 7.30 -19.18
N ILE A 2 -32.70 6.29 -18.80
CA ILE A 2 -31.30 6.48 -18.38
C ILE A 2 -30.44 6.79 -19.62
N LYS A 3 -29.53 7.76 -19.51
CA LYS A 3 -28.64 8.16 -20.61
C LYS A 3 -27.65 7.01 -20.94
N ARG A 4 -27.39 6.78 -22.22
CA ARG A 4 -26.51 5.68 -22.68
C ARG A 4 -25.14 6.18 -23.12
N ASN A 5 -24.13 5.35 -22.91
CA ASN A 5 -22.76 5.56 -23.36
C ASN A 5 -22.38 4.45 -24.34
N PHE A 6 -21.42 4.72 -25.22
CA PHE A 6 -21.00 3.83 -26.29
C PHE A 6 -19.48 3.84 -26.42
N TRP A 7 -18.94 2.80 -27.02
CA TRP A 7 -17.57 2.79 -27.53
C TRP A 7 -17.51 2.38 -29.00
N TYR A 8 -16.48 2.81 -29.72
CA TYR A 8 -16.14 2.32 -31.06
C TYR A 8 -14.63 2.11 -31.18
N LYS A 9 -14.22 1.31 -32.17
CA LYS A 9 -12.81 1.00 -32.44
C LYS A 9 -12.35 1.63 -33.75
N GLU A 10 -11.22 2.33 -33.75
CA GLU A 10 -10.58 2.87 -34.96
C GLU A 10 -9.05 2.64 -34.88
N LYS A 11 -8.48 1.94 -35.88
CA LYS A 11 -7.02 1.63 -35.97
C LYS A 11 -6.40 1.10 -34.66
N ASP A 12 -7.11 0.17 -34.02
CA ASP A 12 -6.76 -0.47 -32.75
C ASP A 12 -6.93 0.33 -31.45
N GLU A 13 -7.43 1.56 -31.51
CA GLU A 13 -7.79 2.37 -30.33
C GLU A 13 -9.31 2.39 -30.08
N TYR A 14 -9.69 2.47 -28.80
CA TYR A 14 -11.08 2.54 -28.35
C TYR A 14 -11.46 3.98 -27.98
N PHE A 15 -12.58 4.45 -28.51
CA PHE A 15 -13.11 5.80 -28.27
C PHE A 15 -14.47 5.73 -27.60
N GLN A 16 -14.76 6.66 -26.68
CA GLN A 16 -16.05 6.76 -25.99
C GLN A 16 -16.94 7.82 -26.65
N VAL A 17 -18.24 7.55 -26.72
CA VAL A 17 -19.27 8.43 -27.29
C VAL A 17 -20.48 8.43 -26.37
N THR A 18 -21.11 9.58 -26.17
CA THR A 18 -22.33 9.68 -25.34
C THR A 18 -23.59 9.70 -26.21
N GLN A 19 -24.74 9.37 -25.61
CA GLN A 19 -26.04 9.47 -26.29
C GLN A 19 -26.31 10.86 -26.90
N ALA A 20 -25.79 11.93 -26.29
CA ALA A 20 -25.98 13.29 -26.77
C ALA A 20 -25.20 13.59 -28.06
N ASP A 21 -24.12 12.84 -28.33
CA ASP A 21 -23.25 13.06 -29.48
C ASP A 21 -23.82 12.40 -30.76
N LEU A 22 -24.63 11.35 -30.62
CA LEU A 22 -25.16 10.57 -31.75
C LEU A 22 -25.80 11.41 -32.86
N PRO A 23 -26.62 12.44 -32.58
CA PRO A 23 -27.24 13.25 -33.62
C PRO A 23 -26.27 14.13 -34.41
N THR A 24 -25.05 14.33 -33.89
CA THR A 24 -24.02 15.20 -34.51
C THR A 24 -23.06 14.45 -35.44
N ILE A 25 -23.13 13.12 -35.48
CA ILE A 25 -22.24 12.27 -36.28
C ILE A 25 -22.72 12.23 -37.73
N ASN A 26 -21.86 12.66 -38.66
CA ASN A 26 -22.16 12.71 -40.11
C ASN A 26 -21.95 11.37 -40.87
N LYS A 27 -21.87 10.23 -40.17
CA LYS A 27 -21.75 8.89 -40.76
C LYS A 27 -23.01 8.08 -40.47
N SER A 28 -23.34 7.10 -41.31
CA SER A 28 -24.34 6.10 -40.94
C SER A 28 -23.84 5.27 -39.76
N LEU A 29 -24.72 4.99 -38.80
CA LEU A 29 -24.39 4.37 -37.53
C LEU A 29 -24.93 2.94 -37.47
N VAL A 30 -24.14 2.01 -36.95
CA VAL A 30 -24.59 0.66 -36.59
C VAL A 30 -24.47 0.53 -35.07
N VAL A 31 -25.60 0.56 -34.38
CA VAL A 31 -25.68 0.46 -32.91
C VAL A 31 -25.80 -1.00 -32.50
N LEU A 32 -24.73 -1.50 -31.89
CA LEU A 32 -24.59 -2.88 -31.45
C LEU A 32 -24.70 -2.97 -29.93
N GLY A 33 -25.38 -4.00 -29.46
CA GLY A 33 -25.50 -4.30 -28.03
C GLY A 33 -26.15 -5.65 -27.80
N GLU A 34 -25.90 -6.26 -26.65
CA GLU A 34 -26.50 -7.53 -26.25
C GLU A 34 -28.04 -7.46 -26.21
N ALA A 35 -28.67 -8.63 -26.12
CA ALA A 35 -30.11 -8.71 -25.88
C ALA A 35 -30.47 -7.95 -24.59
N GLY A 36 -31.48 -7.08 -24.65
CA GLY A 36 -31.94 -6.31 -23.49
C GLY A 36 -31.15 -5.06 -23.12
N MET A 37 -30.09 -4.70 -23.85
CA MET A 37 -29.25 -3.50 -23.59
C MET A 37 -29.94 -2.14 -23.75
N GLY A 38 -31.21 -2.12 -24.19
CA GLY A 38 -31.98 -0.89 -24.39
C GLY A 38 -31.83 -0.23 -25.77
N LYS A 39 -31.41 -0.98 -26.80
CA LYS A 39 -31.26 -0.49 -28.18
C LYS A 39 -32.56 0.13 -28.73
N SER A 40 -33.69 -0.56 -28.62
CA SER A 40 -34.99 -0.06 -29.10
C SER A 40 -35.38 1.25 -28.43
N CYS A 41 -35.24 1.35 -27.10
CA CYS A 41 -35.52 2.59 -26.36
C CYS A 41 -34.62 3.76 -26.80
N LEU A 42 -33.34 3.48 -27.10
CA LEU A 42 -32.43 4.47 -27.68
C LEU A 42 -32.86 4.92 -29.08
N LEU A 43 -33.25 3.98 -29.95
CA LEU A 43 -33.64 4.29 -31.33
C LEU A 43 -35.01 4.99 -31.39
N GLU A 44 -35.94 4.66 -30.51
CA GLU A 44 -37.18 5.40 -30.31
C GLU A 44 -36.91 6.85 -29.87
N TRP A 45 -35.96 7.05 -28.94
CA TRP A 45 -35.51 8.39 -28.56
C TRP A 45 -34.90 9.14 -29.75
N LEU A 46 -34.02 8.52 -30.54
CA LEU A 46 -33.49 9.14 -31.76
C LEU A 46 -34.61 9.51 -32.73
N GLY A 47 -35.60 8.63 -32.91
CA GLY A 47 -36.77 8.86 -33.75
C GLY A 47 -37.67 10.01 -33.31
N SER A 48 -37.57 10.45 -32.05
CA SER A 48 -38.30 11.61 -31.54
C SER A 48 -37.68 12.96 -31.95
N LEU A 49 -36.46 12.94 -32.50
CA LEU A 49 -35.74 14.16 -32.91
C LEU A 49 -36.18 14.67 -34.30
N ASP A 50 -36.05 15.98 -34.52
CA ASP A 50 -36.62 16.67 -35.70
C ASP A 50 -36.10 16.21 -37.06
N ASN A 51 -34.95 15.53 -37.16
CA ASN A 51 -34.34 15.07 -38.43
C ASN A 51 -34.31 13.54 -38.62
N PHE A 52 -34.90 12.79 -37.70
CA PHE A 52 -34.84 11.34 -37.66
C PHE A 52 -36.23 10.74 -37.87
N ALA A 53 -36.31 9.64 -38.61
CA ALA A 53 -37.53 8.88 -38.84
C ALA A 53 -37.37 7.44 -38.35
N TYR A 54 -38.20 6.99 -37.42
CA TYR A 54 -38.10 5.65 -36.85
C TYR A 54 -38.96 4.61 -37.57
N CYS A 55 -38.39 3.44 -37.80
CA CYS A 55 -39.08 2.24 -38.26
C CYS A 55 -38.34 0.98 -37.78
N THR A 56 -39.01 -0.17 -37.78
CA THR A 56 -38.31 -1.45 -37.60
C THR A 56 -37.80 -1.99 -38.94
N ALA A 57 -36.75 -2.80 -38.94
CA ALA A 57 -36.21 -3.44 -40.14
C ALA A 57 -37.29 -4.24 -40.88
N ARG A 58 -38.15 -4.93 -40.12
CA ARG A 58 -39.31 -5.63 -40.66
C ARG A 58 -40.31 -4.68 -41.34
N GLN A 59 -40.63 -3.54 -40.71
CA GLN A 59 -41.51 -2.54 -41.33
C GLN A 59 -40.91 -2.00 -42.63
N LEU A 60 -39.61 -1.72 -42.67
CA LEU A 60 -38.92 -1.24 -43.87
C LEU A 60 -39.00 -2.26 -45.02
N LEU A 61 -38.73 -3.54 -44.76
CA LEU A 61 -38.75 -4.58 -45.78
C LEU A 61 -40.14 -4.81 -46.39
N TYR A 62 -41.18 -4.86 -45.55
CA TYR A 62 -42.54 -5.16 -46.00
C TYR A 62 -43.33 -3.92 -46.47
N ARG A 63 -42.73 -2.71 -46.44
CA ARG A 63 -43.40 -1.49 -46.91
C ARG A 63 -43.39 -1.42 -48.43
N HIS A 64 -44.57 -1.38 -49.05
CA HIS A 64 -44.71 -1.20 -50.49
C HIS A 64 -44.17 0.15 -51.03
N LYS A 65 -44.19 1.21 -50.22
CA LYS A 65 -43.63 2.53 -50.55
C LYS A 65 -42.69 3.00 -49.43
N PRO A 66 -41.40 2.65 -49.47
CA PRO A 66 -40.45 2.97 -48.39
C PRO A 66 -40.34 4.47 -48.11
N ASN A 67 -40.45 5.34 -49.14
CA ASN A 67 -40.40 6.81 -48.96
C ASN A 67 -41.41 7.35 -47.94
N SER A 68 -42.52 6.63 -47.71
CA SER A 68 -43.50 7.01 -46.67
C SER A 68 -42.95 6.89 -45.24
N LEU A 69 -41.89 6.12 -45.02
CA LEU A 69 -41.24 5.96 -43.72
C LEU A 69 -40.27 7.10 -43.42
N LEU A 70 -39.58 7.62 -44.44
CA LEU A 70 -38.62 8.72 -44.28
C LEU A 70 -39.32 10.06 -44.00
N ASN A 71 -40.52 10.28 -44.55
CA ASN A 71 -41.40 11.42 -44.22
C ASN A 71 -40.70 12.80 -44.18
N ASN A 72 -39.90 13.12 -45.22
CA ASN A 72 -39.09 14.34 -45.35
C ASN A 72 -37.98 14.55 -44.29
N LYS A 73 -37.64 13.51 -43.51
CA LYS A 73 -36.50 13.51 -42.58
C LYS A 73 -35.22 13.14 -43.32
N LYS A 74 -34.06 13.44 -42.72
CA LYS A 74 -32.73 13.20 -43.34
C LYS A 74 -32.14 11.85 -42.97
N VAL A 75 -32.46 11.33 -41.79
CA VAL A 75 -31.88 10.11 -41.24
C VAL A 75 -32.96 9.08 -40.98
N LEU A 76 -32.80 7.86 -41.50
CA LEU A 76 -33.70 6.75 -41.22
C LEU A 76 -33.14 5.90 -40.07
N VAL A 77 -33.91 5.80 -38.98
CA VAL A 77 -33.60 4.97 -37.81
C VAL A 77 -34.32 3.63 -37.97
N ILE A 78 -33.55 2.56 -38.08
CA ILE A 78 -33.99 1.20 -38.39
C ILE A 78 -33.67 0.32 -37.19
N ASP A 79 -34.70 -0.09 -36.44
CA ASP A 79 -34.54 -0.96 -35.27
C ASP A 79 -34.66 -2.44 -35.61
N ALA A 80 -33.97 -3.29 -34.86
CA ALA A 80 -34.10 -4.73 -34.84
C ALA A 80 -33.77 -5.42 -36.18
N LEU A 81 -32.58 -5.18 -36.74
CA LEU A 81 -32.08 -5.96 -37.89
C LEU A 81 -32.06 -7.47 -37.58
N ASP A 82 -31.69 -7.82 -36.35
CA ASP A 82 -31.53 -9.19 -35.89
C ASP A 82 -32.85 -9.98 -35.78
N GLU A 83 -34.00 -9.32 -35.94
CA GLU A 83 -35.34 -9.92 -35.94
C GLU A 83 -35.82 -10.34 -37.33
N LEU A 84 -35.04 -10.08 -38.38
CA LEU A 84 -35.34 -10.53 -39.73
C LEU A 84 -35.09 -12.04 -39.87
N SER A 85 -36.12 -12.79 -40.26
CA SER A 85 -36.02 -14.21 -40.54
C SER A 85 -35.47 -14.47 -41.94
N SER A 86 -34.14 -14.43 -42.11
CA SER A 86 -33.48 -14.94 -43.32
C SER A 86 -33.16 -16.43 -43.22
N SER A 87 -33.16 -17.11 -44.37
CA SER A 87 -32.80 -18.53 -44.52
C SER A 87 -31.28 -18.75 -44.66
N LYS A 88 -30.50 -17.68 -44.86
CA LYS A 88 -29.03 -17.65 -44.79
C LYS A 88 -28.52 -16.44 -43.99
N ASP A 89 -27.38 -16.62 -43.33
CA ASP A 89 -26.66 -15.57 -42.61
C ASP A 89 -26.17 -14.48 -43.59
N GLY A 90 -26.53 -13.22 -43.36
CA GLY A 90 -26.10 -12.07 -44.18
C GLY A 90 -27.20 -11.44 -45.05
N ASP A 91 -28.22 -12.19 -45.45
CA ASP A 91 -29.28 -11.67 -46.35
C ASP A 91 -30.06 -10.49 -45.74
N GLY A 92 -30.15 -10.41 -44.41
CA GLY A 92 -30.93 -9.37 -43.72
C GLY A 92 -30.41 -7.95 -43.98
N ILE A 93 -29.09 -7.73 -43.98
CA ILE A 93 -28.51 -6.41 -44.27
C ILE A 93 -28.63 -6.08 -45.75
N ASP A 94 -28.45 -7.05 -46.64
CA ASP A 94 -28.58 -6.86 -48.09
C ASP A 94 -30.01 -6.44 -48.48
N LEU A 95 -31.02 -7.07 -47.88
CA LEU A 95 -32.43 -6.71 -48.08
C LEU A 95 -32.73 -5.28 -47.57
N VAL A 96 -32.15 -4.90 -46.43
CA VAL A 96 -32.30 -3.54 -45.89
C VAL A 96 -31.59 -2.52 -46.80
N LEU A 97 -30.39 -2.82 -47.27
CA LEU A 97 -29.63 -2.00 -48.22
C LEU A 97 -30.38 -1.82 -49.54
N GLN A 98 -31.02 -2.88 -50.05
CA GLN A 98 -31.88 -2.80 -51.24
C GLN A 98 -33.02 -1.79 -51.04
N LYS A 99 -33.68 -1.82 -49.87
CA LYS A 99 -34.74 -0.86 -49.54
C LYS A 99 -34.23 0.55 -49.31
N LEU A 100 -33.02 0.71 -48.77
CA LEU A 100 -32.36 2.01 -48.67
C LEU A 100 -31.98 2.56 -50.06
N GLY A 101 -31.64 1.71 -51.02
CA GLY A 101 -31.44 2.11 -52.42
C GLY A 101 -32.72 2.64 -53.07
N GLU A 102 -33.90 2.06 -52.76
CA GLU A 102 -35.20 2.61 -53.18
C GLU A 102 -35.50 4.02 -52.60
N LEU A 103 -34.78 4.41 -51.54
CA LEU A 103 -34.86 5.72 -50.87
C LEU A 103 -33.76 6.70 -51.31
N ASP A 104 -32.94 6.34 -52.30
CA ASP A 104 -31.74 7.11 -52.71
C ASP A 104 -30.70 7.24 -51.59
N TYR A 105 -30.49 6.15 -50.82
CA TYR A 105 -29.44 6.00 -49.82
C TYR A 105 -29.34 7.14 -48.78
N PRO A 106 -30.41 7.40 -48.01
CA PRO A 106 -30.35 8.37 -46.91
C PRO A 106 -29.37 7.89 -45.83
N GLN A 107 -28.84 8.81 -45.02
CA GLN A 107 -28.09 8.44 -43.82
C GLN A 107 -29.00 7.56 -42.94
N PHE A 108 -28.43 6.54 -42.29
CA PHE A 108 -29.20 5.65 -41.45
C PHE A 108 -28.56 5.41 -40.08
N VAL A 109 -29.40 5.02 -39.12
CA VAL A 109 -28.99 4.44 -37.84
C VAL A 109 -29.64 3.07 -37.76
N LEU A 110 -28.84 2.00 -37.69
CA LEU A 110 -29.31 0.63 -37.68
C LEU A 110 -28.97 -0.01 -36.33
N SER A 111 -29.93 -0.68 -35.67
CA SER A 111 -29.61 -1.50 -34.50
C SER A 111 -29.56 -2.99 -34.83
N CYS A 112 -28.62 -3.69 -34.19
CA CYS A 112 -28.51 -5.14 -34.27
C CYS A 112 -27.98 -5.70 -32.94
N ARG A 113 -28.29 -6.97 -32.63
CA ARG A 113 -27.58 -7.69 -31.58
C ARG A 113 -26.15 -7.99 -32.02
N VAL A 114 -25.19 -7.86 -31.11
CA VAL A 114 -23.77 -8.11 -31.43
C VAL A 114 -23.56 -9.54 -31.97
N ALA A 115 -24.27 -10.53 -31.41
CA ALA A 115 -24.17 -11.92 -31.85
C ALA A 115 -24.72 -12.19 -33.25
N ASP A 116 -25.64 -11.36 -33.74
CA ASP A 116 -26.27 -11.51 -35.06
C ASP A 116 -25.60 -10.61 -36.11
N TRP A 117 -24.72 -9.71 -35.68
CA TRP A 117 -23.97 -8.81 -36.56
C TRP A 117 -22.68 -9.44 -37.05
N ARG A 118 -22.48 -9.45 -38.37
CA ARG A 118 -21.26 -9.94 -39.03
C ARG A 118 -20.45 -8.76 -39.55
N SER A 119 -19.58 -8.17 -38.73
CA SER A 119 -18.86 -6.92 -39.06
C SER A 119 -18.16 -6.96 -40.41
N ALA A 120 -17.46 -8.06 -40.74
CA ALA A 120 -16.68 -8.14 -41.97
C ALA A 120 -17.53 -8.09 -43.24
N THR A 121 -18.68 -8.77 -43.28
CA THR A 121 -19.59 -8.73 -44.44
C THR A 121 -20.49 -7.51 -44.41
N GLY A 122 -20.98 -7.11 -43.23
CA GLY A 122 -21.86 -5.94 -43.07
C GLY A 122 -21.20 -4.62 -43.44
N ILE A 123 -19.98 -4.36 -42.97
CA ILE A 123 -19.23 -3.13 -43.30
C ILE A 123 -18.95 -3.06 -44.80
N VAL A 124 -18.49 -4.17 -45.40
CA VAL A 124 -18.18 -4.23 -46.83
C VAL A 124 -19.43 -3.97 -47.67
N ALA A 125 -20.54 -4.65 -47.36
CA ALA A 125 -21.81 -4.46 -48.06
C ALA A 125 -22.30 -2.99 -47.99
N ILE A 126 -22.19 -2.35 -46.83
CA ILE A 126 -22.56 -0.94 -46.67
C ILE A 126 -21.60 -0.02 -47.47
N LYS A 127 -20.29 -0.25 -47.36
CA LYS A 127 -19.26 0.55 -48.05
C LYS A 127 -19.41 0.49 -49.57
N GLU A 128 -19.73 -0.67 -50.12
CA GLU A 128 -19.97 -0.86 -51.56
C GLU A 128 -21.15 -0.03 -52.09
N GLN A 129 -22.17 0.21 -51.26
CA GLN A 129 -23.37 0.98 -51.65
C GLN A 129 -23.25 2.48 -51.33
N TYR A 130 -22.66 2.84 -50.18
CA TYR A 130 -22.59 4.23 -49.69
C TYR A 130 -21.26 4.94 -49.97
N ASN A 131 -20.23 4.24 -50.48
CA ASN A 131 -18.85 4.73 -50.63
C ASN A 131 -18.18 5.24 -49.35
N ILE A 132 -18.82 5.07 -48.19
CA ILE A 132 -18.35 5.48 -46.86
C ILE A 132 -18.60 4.32 -45.90
N GLU A 133 -17.62 4.00 -45.06
CA GLU A 133 -17.79 2.99 -44.02
C GLU A 133 -18.72 3.49 -42.91
N PRO A 134 -19.67 2.66 -42.44
CA PRO A 134 -20.49 2.99 -41.29
C PRO A 134 -19.65 3.02 -40.01
N LEU A 135 -20.11 3.73 -38.98
CA LEU A 135 -19.51 3.70 -37.66
C LEU A 135 -20.20 2.64 -36.79
N GLU A 136 -19.46 1.60 -36.38
CA GLU A 136 -19.93 0.58 -35.43
C GLU A 136 -19.82 1.10 -33.99
N LEU A 137 -20.96 1.33 -33.34
CA LEU A 137 -21.07 1.82 -31.97
C LEU A 137 -21.56 0.69 -31.06
N HIS A 138 -20.77 0.33 -30.06
CA HIS A 138 -21.11 -0.68 -29.07
C HIS A 138 -21.64 -0.04 -27.78
N LEU A 139 -22.79 -0.50 -27.32
CA LEU A 139 -23.51 0.08 -26.19
C LEU A 139 -22.90 -0.40 -24.86
N ASN A 140 -22.58 0.54 -23.96
CA ASN A 140 -22.02 0.23 -22.64
C ASN A 140 -23.12 -0.28 -21.66
N PRO A 141 -22.78 -1.19 -20.74
CA PRO A 141 -23.64 -1.54 -19.60
C PRO A 141 -23.96 -0.31 -18.73
N PHE A 142 -25.03 -0.40 -17.93
CA PHE A 142 -25.31 0.61 -16.89
C PHE A 142 -24.16 0.69 -15.88
N SER A 143 -23.85 1.91 -15.43
CA SER A 143 -22.98 2.16 -14.28
C SER A 143 -23.70 1.84 -12.96
N GLN A 144 -22.99 1.78 -11.83
CA GLN A 144 -23.63 1.53 -10.52
C GLN A 144 -24.69 2.58 -10.17
N SER A 145 -24.45 3.86 -10.50
CA SER A 145 -25.46 4.92 -10.32
C SER A 145 -26.68 4.69 -11.20
N ASP A 146 -26.47 4.32 -12.47
CA ASP A 146 -27.56 4.01 -13.40
C ASP A 146 -28.41 2.81 -12.90
N MET A 147 -27.77 1.77 -12.36
CA MET A 147 -28.44 0.60 -11.80
C MET A 147 -29.32 0.99 -10.61
N HIS A 148 -28.76 1.78 -9.70
CA HIS A 148 -29.46 2.24 -8.50
C HIS A 148 -30.65 3.13 -8.88
N ASP A 149 -30.47 4.09 -9.79
CA ASP A 149 -31.54 4.97 -10.25
C ASP A 149 -32.66 4.17 -10.95
N PHE A 150 -32.28 3.24 -11.83
CA PHE A 150 -33.23 2.38 -12.53
C PHE A 150 -34.04 1.47 -11.59
N LEU A 151 -33.40 0.90 -10.57
CA LEU A 151 -34.08 0.08 -9.56
C LEU A 151 -34.92 0.94 -8.62
N SER A 152 -34.45 2.12 -8.22
CA SER A 152 -35.16 3.02 -7.29
C SER A 152 -36.51 3.46 -7.83
N GLU A 153 -36.60 3.74 -9.13
CA GLU A 153 -37.88 4.03 -9.81
C GLU A 153 -38.89 2.87 -9.72
N LYS A 154 -38.43 1.63 -9.52
CA LYS A 154 -39.26 0.42 -9.51
C LYS A 154 -39.57 -0.09 -8.11
N ILE A 155 -38.57 -0.26 -7.26
CA ILE A 155 -38.70 -0.95 -5.96
C ILE A 155 -38.47 -0.02 -4.76
N GLY A 156 -38.23 1.26 -4.99
CA GLY A 156 -37.91 2.23 -3.94
C GLY A 156 -36.43 2.20 -3.55
N ASN A 157 -35.97 3.31 -2.96
CA ASN A 157 -34.55 3.59 -2.71
C ASN A 157 -33.88 2.56 -1.77
N GLU A 158 -34.53 2.24 -0.65
CA GLU A 158 -33.99 1.31 0.36
C GLU A 158 -33.83 -0.11 -0.19
N GLN A 159 -34.87 -0.62 -0.87
CA GLN A 159 -34.81 -1.96 -1.46
C GLN A 159 -33.84 -2.02 -2.65
N ALA A 160 -33.73 -0.95 -3.44
CA ALA A 160 -32.74 -0.86 -4.51
C ALA A 160 -31.31 -0.94 -3.95
N LEU A 161 -31.03 -0.20 -2.86
CA LEU A 161 -29.74 -0.25 -2.18
C LEU A 161 -29.45 -1.65 -1.63
N ASN A 162 -30.45 -2.30 -1.00
CA ASN A 162 -30.31 -3.67 -0.50
C ASN A 162 -29.98 -4.68 -1.62
N VAL A 163 -30.64 -4.58 -2.78
CA VAL A 163 -30.38 -5.44 -3.94
C VAL A 163 -28.98 -5.20 -4.50
N VAL A 164 -28.58 -3.94 -4.70
CA VAL A 164 -27.24 -3.60 -5.23
C VAL A 164 -26.16 -4.08 -4.26
N ASN A 165 -26.29 -3.77 -2.96
CA ASN A 165 -25.34 -4.20 -1.94
C ASN A 165 -25.25 -5.73 -1.84
N HIS A 166 -26.36 -6.44 -1.95
CA HIS A 166 -26.37 -7.90 -1.95
C HIS A 166 -25.51 -8.48 -3.09
N PHE A 167 -25.64 -7.96 -4.32
CA PHE A 167 -24.83 -8.44 -5.46
C PHE A 167 -23.37 -7.96 -5.39
N VAL A 168 -23.11 -6.74 -4.92
CA VAL A 168 -21.74 -6.20 -4.76
C VAL A 168 -20.98 -6.98 -3.69
N ASN A 169 -21.59 -7.26 -2.55
CA ASN A 169 -20.97 -8.05 -1.47
C ASN A 169 -20.61 -9.48 -1.92
N LEU A 170 -21.27 -9.99 -2.96
CA LEU A 170 -21.00 -11.30 -3.55
C LEU A 170 -20.08 -11.22 -4.79
N GLY A 171 -19.63 -10.02 -5.19
CA GLY A 171 -18.80 -9.78 -6.37
C GLY A 171 -19.51 -10.09 -7.70
N LEU A 172 -20.79 -9.72 -7.80
CA LEU A 172 -21.68 -10.01 -8.93
C LEU A 172 -22.31 -8.76 -9.56
N GLU A 173 -21.77 -7.57 -9.28
CA GLU A 173 -22.25 -6.30 -9.81
C GLU A 173 -22.27 -6.24 -11.34
N GLY A 174 -21.39 -6.99 -12.02
CA GLY A 174 -21.36 -7.08 -13.48
C GLY A 174 -22.65 -7.67 -14.09
N LEU A 175 -23.46 -8.40 -13.32
CA LEU A 175 -24.75 -8.94 -13.77
C LEU A 175 -25.86 -7.88 -13.84
N LEU A 176 -25.67 -6.75 -13.14
CA LEU A 176 -26.67 -5.70 -12.99
C LEU A 176 -26.62 -4.65 -14.12
N GLY A 177 -25.61 -4.69 -15.00
CA GLY A 177 -25.44 -3.70 -16.07
C GLY A 177 -26.45 -3.78 -17.22
N ASN A 178 -27.28 -4.82 -17.29
CA ASN A 178 -28.29 -5.02 -18.33
C ASN A 178 -29.68 -4.55 -17.86
N PRO A 179 -30.32 -3.55 -18.51
CA PRO A 179 -31.62 -3.02 -18.10
C PRO A 179 -32.74 -4.08 -18.03
N GLN A 180 -32.74 -5.04 -18.96
CA GLN A 180 -33.73 -6.12 -18.96
C GLN A 180 -33.48 -7.12 -17.84
N THR A 181 -32.21 -7.35 -17.47
CA THR A 181 -31.86 -8.15 -16.29
C THR A 181 -32.30 -7.46 -15.01
N LEU A 182 -32.09 -6.14 -14.89
CA LEU A 182 -32.57 -5.36 -13.74
C LEU A 182 -34.10 -5.38 -13.61
N ASN A 183 -34.85 -5.36 -14.71
CA ASN A 183 -36.30 -5.54 -14.68
C ASN A 183 -36.69 -6.86 -14.01
N LEU A 184 -36.07 -7.96 -14.43
CA LEU A 184 -36.34 -9.29 -13.86
C LEU A 184 -35.95 -9.37 -12.38
N ILE A 185 -34.79 -8.81 -12.02
CA ILE A 185 -34.36 -8.75 -10.61
C ILE A 185 -35.34 -7.93 -9.78
N SER A 186 -35.85 -6.81 -10.32
CA SER A 186 -36.84 -5.98 -9.63
C SER A 186 -38.18 -6.72 -9.43
N GLU A 187 -38.57 -7.59 -10.35
CA GLU A 187 -39.75 -8.44 -10.21
C GLU A 187 -39.54 -9.51 -9.13
N VAL A 188 -38.40 -10.21 -9.16
CA VAL A 188 -38.02 -11.22 -8.15
C VAL A 188 -37.94 -10.60 -6.76
N ALA A 189 -37.32 -9.42 -6.63
CA ALA A 189 -37.19 -8.69 -5.37
C ALA A 189 -38.54 -8.19 -4.82
N ARG A 190 -39.58 -8.07 -5.66
CA ARG A 190 -40.96 -7.73 -5.24
C ARG A 190 -41.76 -8.97 -4.82
N SER A 191 -41.54 -10.11 -5.47
CA SER A 191 -42.37 -11.31 -5.29
C SER A 191 -41.82 -12.31 -4.28
N THR A 192 -40.51 -12.31 -4.04
CA THR A 192 -39.80 -13.35 -3.28
C THR A 192 -38.61 -12.76 -2.52
N GLN A 193 -38.17 -13.45 -1.47
CA GLN A 193 -36.93 -13.13 -0.78
C GLN A 193 -35.73 -13.44 -1.71
N LEU A 194 -34.68 -12.61 -1.65
CA LEU A 194 -33.46 -12.85 -2.44
C LEU A 194 -32.84 -14.20 -2.06
N PRO A 195 -32.21 -14.92 -3.00
CA PRO A 195 -31.56 -16.20 -2.72
C PRO A 195 -30.56 -16.10 -1.56
N GLU A 196 -30.60 -17.07 -0.65
CA GLU A 196 -29.74 -17.07 0.54
C GLU A 196 -28.37 -17.71 0.30
N THR A 197 -28.24 -18.60 -0.69
CA THR A 197 -26.97 -19.28 -1.01
C THR A 197 -26.45 -18.88 -2.39
N LEU A 198 -25.13 -19.01 -2.58
CA LEU A 198 -24.49 -18.73 -3.86
C LEU A 198 -25.04 -19.67 -4.95
N THR A 199 -25.14 -20.98 -4.72
CA THR A 199 -25.66 -21.92 -5.73
C THR A 199 -27.05 -21.54 -6.21
N GLN A 200 -27.96 -21.19 -5.29
CA GLN A 200 -29.31 -20.74 -5.64
C GLN A 200 -29.27 -19.45 -6.47
N LEU A 201 -28.46 -18.48 -6.05
CA LEU A 201 -28.30 -17.23 -6.78
C LEU A 201 -27.84 -17.46 -8.22
N PHE A 202 -26.80 -18.29 -8.42
CA PHE A 202 -26.28 -18.61 -9.75
C PHE A 202 -27.29 -19.40 -10.59
N ASP A 203 -27.99 -20.39 -10.02
CA ASP A 203 -29.02 -21.14 -10.74
C ASP A 203 -30.19 -20.23 -11.17
N HIS A 204 -30.65 -19.33 -10.30
CA HIS A 204 -31.68 -18.36 -10.64
C HIS A 204 -31.20 -17.37 -11.71
N ALA A 205 -30.00 -16.80 -11.56
CA ALA A 205 -29.42 -15.88 -12.52
C ALA A 205 -29.27 -16.51 -13.91
N VAL A 206 -28.73 -17.73 -13.99
CA VAL A 206 -28.57 -18.47 -15.24
C VAL A 206 -29.93 -18.72 -15.91
N ASN A 207 -30.94 -19.13 -15.13
CA ASN A 207 -32.28 -19.37 -15.67
C ASN A 207 -32.90 -18.09 -16.24
N LEU A 208 -32.69 -16.94 -15.59
CA LEU A 208 -33.18 -15.64 -16.06
C LEU A 208 -32.45 -15.19 -17.33
N LEU A 209 -31.12 -15.27 -17.35
CA LEU A 209 -30.29 -14.80 -18.48
C LEU A 209 -30.50 -15.61 -19.76
N ARG A 210 -30.87 -16.89 -19.62
CA ARG A 210 -31.16 -17.79 -20.75
C ARG A 210 -32.45 -17.46 -21.50
N ILE A 211 -33.46 -16.89 -20.85
CA ILE A 211 -34.79 -16.69 -21.44
C ILE A 211 -34.72 -15.72 -22.63
N GLU A 212 -35.18 -16.17 -23.80
CA GLU A 212 -35.32 -15.34 -24.99
C GLU A 212 -36.69 -14.63 -24.98
N HIS A 213 -36.68 -13.33 -25.28
CA HIS A 213 -37.87 -12.49 -25.23
C HIS A 213 -38.38 -12.08 -26.62
N SER A 214 -37.54 -12.16 -27.67
CA SER A 214 -37.98 -11.89 -29.04
C SER A 214 -38.88 -13.02 -29.55
N GLU A 215 -40.13 -12.69 -29.91
CA GLU A 215 -41.12 -13.65 -30.38
C GLU A 215 -40.64 -14.47 -31.59
N GLN A 216 -39.83 -13.89 -32.49
CA GLN A 216 -39.29 -14.62 -33.65
C GLN A 216 -38.15 -15.57 -33.29
N LYS A 217 -37.36 -15.27 -32.25
CA LYS A 217 -36.24 -16.11 -31.82
C LYS A 217 -36.66 -17.18 -30.82
N LYS A 218 -37.78 -17.01 -30.11
CA LYS A 218 -38.36 -18.03 -29.22
C LYS A 218 -38.57 -19.38 -29.91
N GLU A 219 -38.96 -19.40 -31.17
CA GLU A 219 -39.15 -20.65 -31.94
C GLU A 219 -37.84 -21.42 -32.19
N ARG A 220 -36.69 -20.72 -32.13
CA ARG A 220 -35.34 -21.30 -32.28
C ARG A 220 -34.67 -21.59 -30.92
N GLN A 221 -35.32 -21.24 -29.81
CA GLN A 221 -34.80 -21.47 -28.47
C GLN A 221 -34.74 -22.98 -28.19
N LEU A 222 -33.61 -23.45 -27.68
CA LEU A 222 -33.40 -24.87 -27.42
C LEU A 222 -34.00 -25.24 -26.06
N SER A 223 -34.03 -26.54 -25.77
CA SER A 223 -34.39 -27.02 -24.44
C SER A 223 -33.43 -26.44 -23.39
N LYS A 224 -33.94 -26.15 -22.18
CA LYS A 224 -33.11 -25.65 -21.08
C LYS A 224 -31.86 -26.51 -20.86
N GLU A 225 -32.00 -27.82 -20.89
CA GLU A 225 -30.89 -28.76 -20.65
C GLU A 225 -29.82 -28.64 -21.73
N THR A 226 -30.22 -28.58 -23.01
CA THR A 226 -29.29 -28.43 -24.14
C THR A 226 -28.56 -27.09 -24.10
N GLU A 227 -29.27 -25.98 -23.80
CA GLU A 227 -28.64 -24.65 -23.74
C GLU A 227 -27.58 -24.55 -22.65
N LEU A 228 -27.90 -25.08 -21.46
CA LEU A 228 -26.97 -25.08 -20.33
C LEU A 228 -25.78 -25.99 -20.58
N GLU A 229 -25.97 -27.12 -21.24
CA GLU A 229 -24.88 -28.02 -21.62
C GLU A 229 -23.93 -27.37 -22.61
N VAL A 230 -24.45 -26.76 -23.68
CA VAL A 230 -23.62 -26.12 -24.71
C VAL A 230 -22.92 -24.88 -24.16
N THR A 231 -23.62 -24.08 -23.36
CA THR A 231 -23.03 -22.90 -22.72
C THR A 231 -21.97 -23.30 -21.68
N GLY A 232 -22.24 -24.33 -20.87
CA GLY A 232 -21.30 -24.87 -19.91
C GLY A 232 -20.06 -25.46 -20.59
N ALA A 233 -20.22 -26.17 -21.72
CA ALA A 233 -19.10 -26.66 -22.51
C ALA A 233 -18.25 -25.50 -23.06
N ALA A 234 -18.89 -24.47 -23.62
CA ALA A 234 -18.20 -23.29 -24.16
C ALA A 234 -17.39 -22.55 -23.09
N PHE A 235 -17.99 -22.27 -21.92
CA PHE A 235 -17.29 -21.60 -20.82
C PHE A 235 -16.25 -22.50 -20.14
N GLY A 236 -16.56 -23.80 -20.01
CA GLY A 236 -15.65 -24.83 -19.54
C GLY A 236 -14.35 -24.84 -20.33
N ILE A 237 -14.44 -25.00 -21.66
CA ILE A 237 -13.27 -24.97 -22.54
C ILE A 237 -12.57 -23.62 -22.46
N LEU A 238 -13.31 -22.50 -22.56
CA LEU A 238 -12.72 -21.17 -22.57
C LEU A 238 -11.79 -20.95 -21.37
N ILE A 239 -12.24 -21.34 -20.17
CA ILE A 239 -11.46 -21.21 -18.93
C ILE A 239 -10.33 -22.25 -18.86
N LEU A 240 -10.62 -23.53 -19.16
CA LEU A 240 -9.62 -24.59 -19.09
C LEU A 240 -8.47 -24.37 -20.08
N SER A 241 -8.77 -23.89 -21.29
CA SER A 241 -7.78 -23.57 -22.32
C SER A 241 -7.11 -22.20 -22.14
N ALA A 242 -7.45 -21.47 -21.06
CA ALA A 242 -6.95 -20.13 -20.77
C ALA A 242 -7.14 -19.10 -21.90
N ASN A 243 -8.20 -19.26 -22.70
CA ASN A 243 -8.57 -18.32 -23.76
C ASN A 243 -9.50 -17.22 -23.22
N GLU A 244 -9.43 -16.03 -23.81
CA GLU A 244 -10.20 -14.86 -23.36
C GLU A 244 -11.58 -14.76 -24.03
N ALA A 245 -11.65 -15.18 -25.30
CA ALA A 245 -12.86 -15.06 -26.11
C ALA A 245 -13.03 -16.22 -27.09
N ILE A 246 -14.27 -16.57 -27.35
CA ILE A 246 -14.72 -17.38 -28.47
C ILE A 246 -14.80 -16.49 -29.70
N THR A 247 -14.15 -16.89 -30.80
CA THR A 247 -14.08 -16.11 -32.04
C THR A 247 -14.77 -16.83 -33.19
N ARG A 248 -15.43 -16.06 -34.06
CA ARG A 248 -15.95 -16.57 -35.34
C ARG A 248 -14.97 -16.38 -36.50
N LYS A 249 -13.78 -15.83 -36.23
CA LYS A 249 -12.73 -15.69 -37.23
C LYS A 249 -12.31 -17.06 -37.77
N PRO A 250 -11.91 -17.14 -39.06
CA PRO A 250 -11.36 -18.37 -39.60
C PRO A 250 -10.01 -18.70 -38.94
N LEU A 251 -9.68 -19.99 -38.81
CA LEU A 251 -8.51 -20.51 -38.07
C LEU A 251 -7.18 -19.79 -38.35
N HIS A 252 -6.94 -19.32 -39.58
CA HIS A 252 -5.71 -18.63 -39.97
C HIS A 252 -5.66 -17.14 -39.61
N LYS A 253 -6.72 -16.59 -39.01
CA LYS A 253 -6.84 -15.21 -38.51
C LYS A 253 -7.16 -15.16 -37.01
N VAL A 254 -6.99 -16.27 -36.31
CA VAL A 254 -7.22 -16.37 -34.87
C VAL A 254 -5.99 -15.79 -34.19
N ASP A 255 -6.21 -14.78 -33.36
CA ASP A 255 -5.15 -14.16 -32.57
C ASP A 255 -4.86 -14.99 -31.31
N ASP A 256 -3.67 -14.81 -30.72
CA ASP A 256 -3.35 -15.47 -29.44
C ASP A 256 -4.40 -15.14 -28.37
N GLY A 257 -4.87 -16.16 -27.65
CA GLY A 257 -5.93 -16.04 -26.63
C GLY A 257 -7.36 -16.07 -27.18
N GLU A 258 -7.56 -16.35 -28.47
CA GLU A 258 -8.89 -16.60 -29.05
C GLU A 258 -9.17 -18.09 -29.31
N LEU A 259 -10.38 -18.52 -28.94
CA LEU A 259 -10.90 -19.86 -29.13
C LEU A 259 -11.83 -19.94 -30.36
N PRO A 260 -11.46 -20.63 -31.45
CA PRO A 260 -12.31 -20.76 -32.63
C PRO A 260 -13.65 -21.46 -32.32
N ILE A 261 -14.76 -20.87 -32.77
CA ILE A 261 -16.10 -21.45 -32.56
C ILE A 261 -16.24 -22.87 -33.16
N SER A 262 -15.44 -23.21 -34.18
CA SER A 262 -15.39 -24.56 -34.77
C SER A 262 -14.93 -25.62 -33.78
N GLU A 263 -14.07 -25.27 -32.81
CA GLU A 263 -13.57 -26.22 -31.83
C GLU A 263 -14.65 -26.59 -30.80
N ILE A 264 -15.48 -25.62 -30.41
CA ILE A 264 -16.66 -25.87 -29.58
C ILE A 264 -17.66 -26.77 -30.32
N LYS A 265 -17.85 -26.54 -31.64
CA LYS A 265 -18.71 -27.39 -32.48
C LYS A 265 -18.28 -28.86 -32.53
N SER A 266 -17.03 -29.17 -32.19
CA SER A 266 -16.50 -30.54 -32.16
C SER A 266 -16.90 -31.34 -30.91
N LEU A 267 -17.43 -30.68 -29.88
CA LEU A 267 -17.94 -31.32 -28.67
C LEU A 267 -19.37 -31.84 -28.84
N THR A 268 -19.79 -32.71 -27.91
CA THR A 268 -21.18 -33.17 -27.79
C THR A 268 -22.13 -31.97 -27.69
N ASN A 269 -23.17 -31.94 -28.53
CA ASN A 269 -24.12 -30.83 -28.68
C ASN A 269 -23.51 -29.47 -29.13
N GLY A 270 -22.20 -29.39 -29.36
CA GLY A 270 -21.50 -28.15 -29.70
C GLY A 270 -21.97 -27.48 -30.98
N GLN A 271 -22.56 -28.24 -31.92
CA GLN A 271 -23.18 -27.72 -33.15
C GLN A 271 -24.22 -26.61 -32.90
N TYR A 272 -24.81 -26.57 -31.70
CA TYR A 272 -25.81 -25.60 -31.30
C TYR A 272 -25.24 -24.32 -30.67
N ILE A 273 -23.91 -24.13 -30.62
CA ILE A 273 -23.30 -22.93 -30.02
C ILE A 273 -23.81 -21.62 -30.62
N GLU A 274 -24.11 -21.62 -31.92
CA GLU A 274 -24.64 -20.43 -32.60
C GLU A 274 -26.08 -20.08 -32.15
N ASN A 275 -26.86 -21.06 -31.66
CA ASN A 275 -28.18 -20.83 -31.09
C ASN A 275 -28.13 -20.14 -29.72
N VAL A 276 -27.03 -20.32 -28.95
CA VAL A 276 -26.95 -19.84 -27.56
C VAL A 276 -26.02 -18.64 -27.37
N ILE A 277 -25.09 -18.39 -28.29
CA ILE A 277 -24.11 -17.29 -28.22
C ILE A 277 -24.77 -15.89 -28.22
N GLY A 278 -26.02 -15.79 -28.70
CA GLY A 278 -26.83 -14.57 -28.65
C GLY A 278 -27.66 -14.38 -27.38
N SER A 279 -27.61 -15.34 -26.44
CA SER A 279 -28.27 -15.22 -25.13
C SER A 279 -27.55 -14.21 -24.22
N ARG A 280 -28.20 -13.78 -23.13
CA ARG A 280 -27.60 -12.86 -22.14
C ARG A 280 -26.58 -13.55 -21.22
N LEU A 281 -26.26 -14.82 -21.45
CA LEU A 281 -25.16 -15.50 -20.77
C LEU A 281 -23.80 -15.10 -21.37
N PHE A 282 -23.78 -14.63 -22.62
CA PHE A 282 -22.59 -14.20 -23.33
C PHE A 282 -22.54 -12.67 -23.41
N LYS A 283 -21.32 -12.13 -23.40
CA LYS A 283 -21.02 -10.74 -23.74
C LYS A 283 -20.03 -10.65 -24.87
N ALA A 284 -20.10 -9.56 -25.63
CA ALA A 284 -19.08 -9.26 -26.62
C ALA A 284 -17.93 -8.49 -25.97
N ASN A 285 -16.69 -8.92 -26.23
CA ASN A 285 -15.47 -8.23 -25.79
C ASN A 285 -14.59 -7.77 -26.97
N GLY A 286 -15.20 -7.68 -28.15
CA GLY A 286 -14.58 -7.20 -29.37
C GLY A 286 -15.42 -7.58 -30.59
N VAL A 287 -14.95 -7.18 -31.76
CA VAL A 287 -15.58 -7.54 -33.05
C VAL A 287 -15.49 -9.06 -33.24
N GLU A 288 -16.64 -9.73 -33.37
CA GLU A 288 -16.75 -11.20 -33.52
C GLU A 288 -16.10 -12.01 -32.37
N ARG A 289 -15.89 -11.38 -31.21
CA ARG A 289 -15.32 -11.99 -29.99
C ARG A 289 -16.37 -12.02 -28.89
N PHE A 290 -16.61 -13.21 -28.34
CA PHE A 290 -17.64 -13.48 -27.35
C PHE A 290 -17.05 -14.17 -26.13
N THR A 291 -17.50 -13.79 -24.93
CA THR A 291 -17.06 -14.39 -23.68
C THR A 291 -18.24 -14.52 -22.71
N TYR A 292 -18.05 -15.08 -21.53
CA TYR A 292 -19.09 -15.11 -20.49
C TYR A 292 -19.44 -13.70 -20.02
N LEU A 293 -20.71 -13.45 -19.66
CA LEU A 293 -21.12 -12.17 -19.08
C LEU A 293 -20.28 -11.83 -17.83
N HIS A 294 -20.14 -12.82 -16.95
CA HIS A 294 -19.37 -12.73 -15.71
C HIS A 294 -18.55 -14.01 -15.47
N ARG A 295 -17.30 -13.86 -15.02
CA ARG A 295 -16.36 -14.99 -14.86
C ARG A 295 -16.89 -16.08 -13.95
N ARG A 296 -17.43 -15.69 -12.78
CA ARG A 296 -18.01 -16.66 -11.83
C ARG A 296 -19.19 -17.45 -12.41
N VAL A 297 -19.97 -16.87 -13.32
CA VAL A 297 -21.05 -17.59 -14.04
C VAL A 297 -20.45 -18.58 -15.02
N GLY A 298 -19.38 -18.18 -15.71
CA GLY A 298 -18.59 -19.08 -16.57
C GLY A 298 -18.02 -20.27 -15.82
N GLU A 299 -17.41 -20.03 -14.66
CA GLU A 299 -16.85 -21.06 -13.77
C GLU A 299 -17.94 -22.01 -13.25
N PHE A 300 -19.07 -21.46 -12.78
CA PHE A 300 -20.22 -22.25 -12.32
C PHE A 300 -20.79 -23.17 -13.41
N LEU A 301 -21.08 -22.61 -14.60
CA LEU A 301 -21.63 -23.40 -15.71
C LEU A 301 -20.62 -24.39 -16.29
N GLY A 302 -19.35 -24.00 -16.39
CA GLY A 302 -18.27 -24.89 -16.78
C GLY A 302 -18.11 -26.06 -15.80
N ALA A 303 -18.15 -25.80 -14.50
CA ALA A 303 -18.11 -26.85 -13.48
C ALA A 303 -19.34 -27.78 -13.55
N LYS A 304 -20.56 -27.26 -13.73
CA LYS A 304 -21.76 -28.10 -13.91
C LYS A 304 -21.66 -29.00 -15.15
N TRP A 305 -21.10 -28.49 -16.24
CA TRP A 305 -20.82 -29.29 -17.42
C TRP A 305 -19.80 -30.40 -17.12
N LEU A 306 -18.68 -30.08 -16.46
CA LEU A 306 -17.67 -31.08 -16.07
C LEU A 306 -18.25 -32.16 -15.14
N ILE A 307 -19.04 -31.77 -14.14
CA ILE A 307 -19.72 -32.71 -13.21
C ILE A 307 -20.60 -33.67 -14.00
N LYS A 308 -21.41 -33.17 -14.94
CA LYS A 308 -22.29 -34.01 -15.78
C LYS A 308 -21.50 -35.07 -16.57
N HIS A 309 -20.30 -34.71 -17.05
CA HIS A 309 -19.43 -35.64 -17.78
C HIS A 309 -18.56 -36.53 -16.88
N ALA A 310 -18.35 -36.18 -15.60
CA ALA A 310 -17.59 -36.96 -14.62
C ALA A 310 -18.46 -38.05 -13.94
N ASN A 311 -19.12 -38.86 -14.76
CA ASN A 311 -20.13 -39.83 -14.32
C ASN A 311 -19.59 -41.21 -13.94
N THR A 312 -18.29 -41.46 -14.09
CA THR A 312 -17.61 -42.70 -13.64
C THR A 312 -16.40 -42.36 -12.75
N SER A 313 -15.99 -43.29 -11.88
CA SER A 313 -14.80 -43.11 -11.02
C SER A 313 -13.54 -42.79 -11.82
N ARG A 314 -13.35 -43.45 -12.98
CA ARG A 314 -12.26 -43.17 -13.92
C ARG A 314 -12.30 -41.75 -14.45
N LYS A 315 -13.44 -41.30 -14.99
CA LYS A 315 -13.58 -39.94 -15.51
C LYS A 315 -13.38 -38.88 -14.43
N ARG A 316 -13.83 -39.13 -13.20
CA ARG A 316 -13.61 -38.24 -12.05
C ARG A 316 -12.13 -38.05 -11.74
N LYS A 317 -11.35 -39.13 -11.65
CA LYS A 317 -9.90 -39.04 -11.44
C LYS A 317 -9.19 -38.33 -12.59
N ARG A 318 -9.56 -38.67 -13.83
CA ARG A 318 -9.03 -38.00 -15.04
C ARG A 318 -9.37 -36.51 -15.04
N LEU A 319 -10.59 -36.12 -14.69
CA LEU A 319 -11.01 -34.73 -14.56
C LEU A 319 -10.16 -33.96 -13.53
N LEU A 320 -9.98 -34.52 -12.33
CA LEU A 320 -9.18 -33.88 -11.28
C LEU A 320 -7.71 -33.68 -11.70
N SER A 321 -7.19 -34.53 -12.60
CA SER A 321 -5.82 -34.36 -13.12
C SER A 321 -5.59 -33.02 -13.83
N PHE A 322 -6.62 -32.40 -14.41
CA PHE A 322 -6.50 -31.05 -15.00
C PHE A 322 -6.21 -29.97 -13.95
N PHE A 323 -6.69 -30.18 -12.73
CA PHE A 323 -6.56 -29.21 -11.64
C PHE A 323 -5.38 -29.52 -10.73
N HIS A 324 -5.00 -30.81 -10.60
CA HIS A 324 -4.09 -31.30 -9.55
C HIS A 324 -2.66 -31.58 -10.03
N ALA A 325 -2.34 -31.28 -11.29
CA ALA A 325 -1.09 -31.70 -11.93
C ALA A 325 0.20 -31.21 -11.24
N TYR A 326 0.15 -30.14 -10.44
CA TYR A 326 1.35 -29.47 -9.90
C TYR A 326 1.28 -29.16 -8.39
N GLU A 327 0.76 -30.07 -7.57
CA GLU A 327 0.63 -29.95 -6.09
C GLU A 327 -0.38 -28.91 -5.55
N LEU A 328 -0.66 -27.83 -6.28
CA LEU A 328 -1.72 -26.86 -5.98
C LEU A 328 -2.56 -26.59 -7.24
N VAL A 329 -3.72 -25.96 -7.06
CA VAL A 329 -4.59 -25.56 -8.18
C VAL A 329 -4.11 -24.23 -8.76
N PRO A 330 -3.87 -24.15 -10.08
CA PRO A 330 -3.55 -22.88 -10.75
C PRO A 330 -4.61 -21.82 -10.47
N ALA A 331 -4.19 -20.57 -10.21
CA ALA A 331 -5.08 -19.49 -9.77
C ALA A 331 -6.27 -19.26 -10.70
N ASN A 332 -6.05 -19.36 -12.02
CA ASN A 332 -7.09 -19.21 -13.04
C ASN A 332 -8.14 -20.33 -13.02
N LEU A 333 -7.86 -21.49 -12.43
CA LEU A 333 -8.76 -22.64 -12.36
C LEU A 333 -9.45 -22.82 -11.01
N ARG A 334 -9.00 -22.12 -9.96
CA ARG A 334 -9.52 -22.26 -8.58
C ARG A 334 -11.04 -22.06 -8.49
N GLY A 335 -11.59 -21.07 -9.20
CA GLY A 335 -13.02 -20.81 -9.19
C GLY A 335 -13.86 -21.96 -9.76
N MET A 336 -13.45 -22.52 -10.90
CA MET A 336 -14.13 -23.68 -11.49
C MET A 336 -13.93 -24.95 -10.67
N HIS A 337 -12.71 -25.16 -10.14
CA HIS A 337 -12.40 -26.28 -9.26
C HIS A 337 -13.27 -26.27 -8.00
N ALA A 338 -13.45 -25.10 -7.36
CA ALA A 338 -14.24 -24.95 -6.16
C ALA A 338 -15.70 -25.37 -6.35
N TRP A 339 -16.30 -25.09 -7.51
CA TRP A 339 -17.67 -25.49 -7.83
C TRP A 339 -17.85 -27.01 -8.00
N LEU A 340 -16.78 -27.78 -8.21
CA LEU A 340 -16.85 -29.24 -8.26
C LEU A 340 -17.32 -29.87 -6.93
N ILE A 341 -17.27 -29.10 -5.83
CA ILE A 341 -17.81 -29.52 -4.51
C ILE A 341 -19.30 -29.86 -4.54
N MET A 342 -20.05 -29.35 -5.53
CA MET A 342 -21.46 -29.66 -5.73
C MET A 342 -21.71 -31.15 -6.00
N GLU A 343 -20.70 -31.88 -6.50
CA GLU A 343 -20.75 -33.31 -6.70
C GLU A 343 -20.20 -34.03 -5.45
N PRO A 344 -21.03 -34.72 -4.64
CA PRO A 344 -20.60 -35.28 -3.36
C PRO A 344 -19.43 -36.27 -3.49
N THR A 345 -19.33 -36.96 -4.62
CA THR A 345 -18.24 -37.92 -4.89
C THR A 345 -16.89 -37.27 -5.19
N LEU A 346 -16.87 -35.99 -5.60
CA LEU A 346 -15.66 -35.20 -5.85
C LEU A 346 -15.31 -34.30 -4.66
N ALA A 347 -16.30 -33.91 -3.85
CA ALA A 347 -16.16 -32.89 -2.82
C ALA A 347 -14.99 -33.12 -1.85
N SER A 348 -14.75 -34.36 -1.39
CA SER A 348 -13.66 -34.64 -0.45
C SER A 348 -12.29 -34.32 -1.04
N ASP A 349 -12.04 -34.73 -2.29
CA ASP A 349 -10.76 -34.54 -2.96
C ASP A 349 -10.56 -33.07 -3.37
N VAL A 350 -11.64 -32.41 -3.79
CA VAL A 350 -11.66 -30.99 -4.11
C VAL A 350 -11.30 -30.15 -2.88
N ILE A 351 -11.97 -30.38 -1.73
CA ILE A 351 -11.72 -29.63 -0.49
C ILE A 351 -10.31 -29.86 0.04
N LYS A 352 -9.82 -31.11 0.04
CA LYS A 352 -8.48 -31.43 0.57
C LYS A 352 -7.37 -30.78 -0.22
N PHE A 353 -7.55 -30.66 -1.53
CA PHE A 353 -6.51 -30.17 -2.42
C PHE A 353 -6.41 -28.64 -2.42
N ASP A 354 -7.56 -27.93 -2.34
CA ASP A 354 -7.57 -26.47 -2.27
C ASP A 354 -8.67 -25.92 -1.33
N PRO A 355 -8.49 -26.04 0.00
CA PRO A 355 -9.50 -25.59 0.96
C PRO A 355 -9.73 -24.08 0.90
N ILE A 356 -8.71 -23.28 0.55
CA ILE A 356 -8.86 -21.83 0.41
C ILE A 356 -9.66 -21.47 -0.84
N GLY A 357 -9.50 -22.23 -1.93
CA GLY A 357 -10.29 -22.03 -3.14
C GLY A 357 -11.77 -22.25 -2.88
N ILE A 358 -12.11 -23.20 -2.00
CA ILE A 358 -13.48 -23.41 -1.54
C ILE A 358 -14.01 -22.20 -0.76
N LEU A 359 -13.20 -21.65 0.17
CA LEU A 359 -13.61 -20.47 0.95
C LEU A 359 -13.78 -19.21 0.10
N GLU A 360 -12.94 -19.03 -0.93
CA GLU A 360 -12.96 -17.84 -1.79
C GLU A 360 -14.03 -17.91 -2.89
N TYR A 361 -14.25 -19.09 -3.49
CA TYR A 361 -15.06 -19.22 -4.71
C TYR A 361 -16.28 -20.13 -4.57
N GLY A 362 -16.25 -21.09 -3.66
CA GLY A 362 -17.29 -22.11 -3.48
C GLY A 362 -18.50 -21.65 -2.65
N ASP A 363 -19.57 -22.44 -2.67
CA ASP A 363 -20.76 -22.21 -1.85
C ASP A 363 -20.62 -22.85 -0.46
N VAL A 364 -19.93 -22.15 0.44
CA VAL A 364 -19.66 -22.63 1.81
C VAL A 364 -20.91 -22.67 2.71
N ASP A 365 -21.98 -21.97 2.32
CA ASP A 365 -23.26 -21.97 3.05
C ASP A 365 -24.03 -23.28 2.90
N ASN A 366 -23.75 -24.05 1.84
CA ASN A 366 -24.46 -25.29 1.50
C ASN A 366 -23.67 -26.58 1.79
N LEU A 367 -22.64 -26.50 2.65
CA LEU A 367 -21.82 -27.67 3.00
C LEU A 367 -22.59 -28.67 3.88
N SER A 368 -22.53 -29.95 3.50
CA SER A 368 -22.93 -31.03 4.41
C SER A 368 -21.98 -31.14 5.61
N ILE A 369 -22.44 -31.78 6.70
CA ILE A 369 -21.62 -31.99 7.91
C ILE A 369 -20.30 -32.71 7.57
N GLU A 370 -20.33 -33.71 6.69
CA GLU A 370 -19.11 -34.44 6.30
C GLU A 370 -18.16 -33.57 5.47
N GLN A 371 -18.68 -32.75 4.54
CA GLN A 371 -17.85 -31.78 3.81
C GLN A 371 -17.25 -30.73 4.76
N ALA A 372 -18.01 -30.25 5.75
CA ALA A 372 -17.53 -29.30 6.74
C ALA A 372 -16.41 -29.89 7.62
N LYS A 373 -16.48 -31.17 8.00
CA LYS A 373 -15.37 -31.88 8.69
C LYS A 373 -14.12 -31.94 7.82
N VAL A 374 -14.28 -32.29 6.54
CA VAL A 374 -13.16 -32.33 5.60
C VAL A 374 -12.56 -30.94 5.41
N LEU A 375 -13.38 -29.90 5.30
CA LEU A 375 -12.91 -28.51 5.20
C LEU A 375 -12.15 -28.09 6.45
N LEU A 376 -12.71 -28.32 7.65
CA LEU A 376 -12.07 -27.96 8.92
C LEU A 376 -10.68 -28.60 9.05
N SER A 377 -10.59 -29.92 8.84
CA SER A 377 -9.31 -30.65 8.90
C SER A 377 -8.33 -30.27 7.79
N SER A 378 -8.82 -29.89 6.61
CA SER A 378 -7.96 -29.44 5.51
C SER A 378 -7.40 -28.05 5.76
N VAL A 379 -8.19 -27.14 6.35
CA VAL A 379 -7.72 -25.80 6.76
C VAL A 379 -6.75 -25.91 7.94
N GLU A 380 -7.00 -26.81 8.90
CA GLU A 380 -6.06 -27.09 10.00
C GLU A 380 -4.69 -27.53 9.46
N ARG A 381 -4.68 -28.53 8.56
CA ARG A 381 -3.45 -28.99 7.90
C ARG A 381 -2.77 -27.90 7.08
N LEU A 382 -3.54 -27.03 6.45
CA LEU A 382 -3.00 -25.86 5.75
C LEU A 382 -2.34 -24.90 6.73
N ALA A 383 -2.97 -24.59 7.85
CA ALA A 383 -2.43 -23.69 8.87
C ALA A 383 -1.10 -24.19 9.45
N GLU A 384 -0.96 -25.51 9.67
CA GLU A 384 0.29 -26.14 10.10
C GLU A 384 1.43 -25.96 9.08
N ASN A 385 1.10 -25.92 7.79
CA ASN A 385 2.06 -25.87 6.68
C ASN A 385 2.23 -24.47 6.08
N ASN A 386 1.37 -23.53 6.44
CA ASN A 386 1.41 -22.12 6.07
C ASN A 386 0.81 -21.28 7.20
N PRO A 387 1.60 -20.91 8.22
CA PRO A 387 1.12 -20.15 9.39
C PRO A 387 0.50 -18.79 9.06
N ARG A 388 0.77 -18.24 7.87
CA ARG A 388 0.19 -16.99 7.34
C ARG A 388 -0.89 -17.21 6.28
N PHE A 389 -1.51 -18.38 6.21
CA PHE A 389 -2.56 -18.67 5.22
C PHE A 389 -3.75 -17.71 5.27
N TYR A 390 -4.07 -17.20 6.46
CA TYR A 390 -5.25 -16.38 6.70
C TYR A 390 -4.92 -14.89 6.64
N LYS A 391 -5.60 -14.17 5.74
CA LYS A 391 -5.41 -12.73 5.50
C LYS A 391 -6.46 -11.84 6.21
N ARG A 392 -7.18 -12.36 7.22
CA ARG A 392 -8.34 -11.71 7.87
C ARG A 392 -9.42 -11.29 6.87
N ASN A 393 -9.75 -12.20 5.97
CA ASN A 393 -10.96 -12.10 5.16
C ASN A 393 -12.08 -12.78 5.95
N SER A 394 -13.13 -12.07 6.34
CA SER A 394 -14.19 -12.59 7.22
C SER A 394 -15.06 -13.67 6.56
N TYR A 395 -14.54 -14.88 6.38
CA TYR A 395 -15.24 -16.02 5.77
C TYR A 395 -16.34 -16.55 6.70
N GLN A 396 -17.61 -16.26 6.43
CA GLN A 396 -18.71 -16.78 7.26
C GLN A 396 -19.08 -18.21 6.83
N ILE A 397 -18.98 -19.19 7.74
CA ILE A 397 -19.21 -20.61 7.43
C ILE A 397 -20.32 -21.17 8.33
N ARG A 398 -21.57 -21.16 7.82
CA ARG A 398 -22.74 -21.63 8.58
C ARG A 398 -22.62 -23.07 9.08
N ALA A 399 -22.01 -23.96 8.28
CA ALA A 399 -21.86 -25.36 8.67
C ALA A 399 -21.02 -25.55 9.96
N PHE A 400 -20.14 -24.59 10.29
CA PHE A 400 -19.32 -24.63 11.50
C PHE A 400 -20.12 -24.38 12.78
N THR A 401 -21.32 -23.82 12.69
CA THR A 401 -22.21 -23.63 13.85
C THR A 401 -23.08 -24.84 14.15
N THR A 402 -22.99 -25.91 13.35
CA THR A 402 -23.69 -27.17 13.65
C THR A 402 -23.13 -27.81 14.92
N PRO A 403 -23.96 -28.43 15.79
CA PRO A 403 -23.50 -28.90 17.11
C PRO A 403 -22.26 -29.82 17.08
N VAL A 404 -22.16 -30.68 16.06
CA VAL A 404 -21.04 -31.63 15.91
C VAL A 404 -19.74 -30.88 15.58
N ILE A 405 -19.77 -29.97 14.61
CA ILE A 405 -18.58 -29.22 14.20
C ILE A 405 -18.20 -28.19 15.26
N LEU A 406 -19.18 -27.51 15.85
CA LEU A 406 -18.95 -26.51 16.88
C LEU A 406 -18.30 -27.12 18.14
N SER A 407 -18.64 -28.37 18.48
CA SER A 407 -17.95 -29.11 19.54
C SER A 407 -16.47 -29.33 19.21
N HIS A 408 -16.13 -29.70 17.97
CA HIS A 408 -14.74 -29.87 17.56
C HIS A 408 -13.99 -28.53 17.55
N ILE A 409 -14.63 -27.45 17.10
CA ILE A 409 -14.05 -26.09 17.14
C ILE A 409 -13.75 -25.67 18.57
N LYS A 410 -14.64 -25.95 19.53
CA LYS A 410 -14.38 -25.71 20.95
C LYS A 410 -13.11 -26.42 21.41
N ASP A 411 -12.95 -27.70 21.07
CA ASP A 411 -11.77 -28.48 21.49
C ASP A 411 -10.49 -27.91 20.87
N ILE A 412 -10.54 -27.45 19.62
CA ILE A 412 -9.43 -26.77 18.93
C ILE A 412 -9.09 -25.43 19.60
N LEU A 413 -10.09 -24.60 19.88
CA LEU A 413 -9.89 -23.27 20.47
C LEU A 413 -9.28 -23.33 21.87
N LEU A 414 -9.49 -24.43 22.61
CA LEU A 414 -8.97 -24.66 23.95
C LEU A 414 -7.62 -25.41 23.97
N ASN A 415 -7.07 -25.78 22.81
CA ASN A 415 -5.76 -26.40 22.69
C ASN A 415 -4.71 -25.35 22.28
N TYR A 416 -3.81 -25.02 23.21
CA TYR A 416 -2.79 -23.97 23.01
C TYR A 416 -1.61 -24.40 22.11
N GLU A 417 -1.50 -25.69 21.78
CA GLU A 417 -0.50 -26.19 20.82
C GLU A 417 -0.91 -25.92 19.36
N ILE A 418 -2.19 -25.60 19.12
CA ILE A 418 -2.70 -25.35 17.78
C ILE A 418 -2.38 -23.92 17.34
N SER A 419 -2.01 -23.78 16.06
CA SER A 419 -1.66 -22.51 15.43
C SER A 419 -2.58 -21.35 15.80
N PHE A 420 -1.97 -20.28 16.31
CA PHE A 420 -2.60 -19.00 16.61
C PHE A 420 -3.50 -18.49 15.47
N THR A 421 -2.98 -18.48 14.24
CA THR A 421 -3.70 -17.99 13.05
C THR A 421 -4.96 -18.81 12.77
N PHE A 422 -4.91 -20.13 12.99
CA PHE A 422 -6.06 -21.00 12.77
C PHE A 422 -7.17 -20.75 13.80
N ARG A 423 -6.81 -20.56 15.07
CA ARG A 423 -7.77 -20.23 16.14
C ARG A 423 -8.49 -18.89 15.85
N ILE A 424 -7.78 -17.88 15.34
CA ILE A 424 -8.39 -16.62 14.87
C ILE A 424 -9.35 -16.86 13.72
N PHE A 425 -8.92 -17.61 12.68
CA PHE A 425 -9.78 -17.96 11.55
C PHE A 425 -11.09 -18.62 12.01
N LEU A 426 -11.03 -19.55 12.96
CA LEU A 426 -12.23 -20.22 13.48
C LEU A 426 -13.20 -19.24 14.16
N LEU A 427 -12.69 -18.32 15.00
CA LEU A 427 -13.50 -17.30 15.67
C LEU A 427 -14.18 -16.37 14.66
N GLU A 428 -13.40 -15.82 13.73
CA GLU A 428 -13.92 -14.90 12.69
C GLU A 428 -14.92 -15.61 11.75
N SER A 429 -14.76 -16.93 11.54
CA SER A 429 -15.62 -17.70 10.64
C SER A 429 -17.03 -18.01 11.17
N ILE A 430 -17.17 -17.98 12.50
CA ILE A 430 -18.45 -18.20 13.19
C ILE A 430 -19.04 -16.89 13.75
N GLN A 431 -18.31 -15.78 13.61
CA GLN A 431 -18.59 -14.51 14.26
C GLN A 431 -20.05 -14.08 14.04
N SER A 432 -20.50 -13.96 12.79
CA SER A 432 -21.81 -13.38 12.46
C SER A 432 -23.02 -14.24 12.88
N PHE A 433 -22.81 -15.43 13.42
CA PHE A 433 -23.87 -16.35 13.80
C PHE A 433 -24.19 -16.30 15.30
N GLN A 434 -25.42 -16.68 15.63
CA GLN A 434 -25.86 -16.80 17.02
C GLN A 434 -25.45 -18.15 17.58
N LEU A 435 -24.72 -18.13 18.71
CA LEU A 435 -24.07 -19.31 19.27
C LEU A 435 -24.84 -19.85 20.49
N PRO A 436 -24.80 -21.17 20.75
CA PRO A 436 -25.44 -21.77 21.91
C PRO A 436 -24.76 -21.35 23.22
N ALA A 437 -25.52 -21.31 24.32
CA ALA A 437 -25.05 -20.81 25.63
C ALA A 437 -23.75 -21.48 26.13
N TYR A 438 -23.55 -22.78 25.88
CA TYR A 438 -22.31 -23.45 26.28
C TYR A 438 -21.07 -22.89 25.57
N PHE A 439 -21.22 -22.39 24.34
CA PHE A 439 -20.13 -21.84 23.55
C PHE A 439 -19.87 -20.37 23.90
N ILE A 440 -20.90 -19.64 24.34
CA ILE A 440 -20.77 -18.32 24.95
C ILE A 440 -19.83 -18.37 26.16
N GLU A 441 -19.95 -19.40 27.01
CA GLU A 441 -19.04 -19.61 28.14
C GLU A 441 -17.60 -19.92 27.69
N VAL A 442 -17.40 -20.57 26.53
CA VAL A 442 -16.07 -20.78 25.93
C VAL A 442 -15.47 -19.45 25.50
N LEU A 443 -16.24 -18.59 24.84
CA LEU A 443 -15.77 -17.25 24.43
C LEU A 443 -15.40 -16.39 25.64
N LYS A 444 -16.24 -16.37 26.69
CA LYS A 444 -15.92 -15.68 27.95
C LYS A 444 -14.62 -16.19 28.57
N LYS A 445 -14.43 -17.51 28.60
CA LYS A 445 -13.19 -18.11 29.09
C LYS A 445 -11.99 -17.60 28.29
N LEU A 446 -12.05 -17.63 26.96
CA LEU A 446 -10.95 -17.15 26.11
C LEU A 446 -10.64 -15.66 26.36
N VAL A 447 -11.65 -14.80 26.50
CA VAL A 447 -11.47 -13.37 26.79
C VAL A 447 -10.73 -13.14 28.12
N LEU A 448 -11.05 -13.94 29.14
CA LEU A 448 -10.55 -13.78 30.51
C LEU A 448 -9.25 -14.53 30.81
N GLU A 449 -8.74 -15.35 29.89
CA GLU A 449 -7.55 -16.18 30.13
C GLU A 449 -6.28 -15.49 29.65
N THR A 450 -5.46 -14.99 30.58
CA THR A 450 -4.28 -14.15 30.27
C THR A 450 -3.14 -14.90 29.56
N GLN A 451 -3.14 -16.23 29.57
CA GLN A 451 -2.17 -17.04 28.82
C GLN A 451 -2.51 -17.12 27.33
N VAL A 452 -3.74 -16.75 26.93
CA VAL A 452 -4.16 -16.72 25.53
C VAL A 452 -3.67 -15.42 24.88
N GLU A 453 -3.19 -15.53 23.65
CA GLU A 453 -2.68 -14.42 22.87
C GLU A 453 -3.73 -13.33 22.65
N TYR A 454 -3.32 -12.07 22.78
CA TYR A 454 -4.20 -10.89 22.73
C TYR A 454 -5.20 -10.90 21.56
N ALA A 455 -4.74 -11.22 20.34
CA ALA A 455 -5.60 -11.19 19.17
C ALA A 455 -6.70 -12.27 19.18
N ILE A 456 -6.46 -13.43 19.80
CA ILE A 456 -7.48 -14.46 20.00
C ILE A 456 -8.50 -13.99 21.03
N ARG A 457 -8.03 -13.39 22.13
CA ARG A 457 -8.92 -12.80 23.16
C ARG A 457 -9.81 -11.72 22.56
N LYS A 458 -9.24 -10.87 21.69
CA LYS A 458 -9.96 -9.83 20.93
C LYS A 458 -11.00 -10.43 19.99
N ALA A 459 -10.62 -11.35 19.10
CA ALA A 459 -11.57 -11.99 18.18
C ALA A 459 -12.70 -12.73 18.92
N ALA A 460 -12.40 -13.35 20.07
CA ALA A 460 -13.41 -13.97 20.92
C ALA A 460 -14.35 -12.94 21.55
N GLY A 461 -13.83 -11.78 21.99
CA GLY A 461 -14.60 -10.67 22.51
C GLY A 461 -15.51 -10.02 21.47
N GLU A 462 -15.01 -9.77 20.26
CA GLU A 462 -15.79 -9.25 19.13
C GLU A 462 -16.92 -10.22 18.75
N THR A 463 -16.62 -11.53 18.71
CA THR A 463 -17.61 -12.58 18.48
C THR A 463 -18.66 -12.64 19.58
N LEU A 464 -18.27 -12.38 20.83
CA LEU A 464 -19.15 -12.33 21.97
C LEU A 464 -20.07 -11.08 21.94
N ALA A 465 -19.56 -9.92 21.50
CA ALA A 465 -20.26 -8.63 21.50
C ALA A 465 -21.54 -8.60 20.63
N ILE A 466 -21.54 -9.36 19.54
CA ILE A 466 -22.65 -9.43 18.57
C ILE A 466 -23.73 -10.48 18.92
N GLN A 467 -23.54 -11.22 20.01
CA GLN A 467 -24.50 -12.22 20.45
C GLN A 467 -25.74 -11.54 21.06
N LYS A 468 -26.94 -12.03 20.71
CA LYS A 468 -28.22 -11.47 21.22
C LYS A 468 -28.49 -11.85 22.68
N GLN A 469 -27.78 -12.84 23.22
CA GLN A 469 -27.92 -13.26 24.61
C GLN A 469 -27.40 -12.16 25.54
N ARG A 470 -28.03 -12.02 26.71
CA ARG A 470 -27.58 -11.03 27.71
C ARG A 470 -26.23 -11.47 28.28
N ILE A 471 -25.21 -10.67 28.02
CA ILE A 471 -23.85 -10.85 28.52
C ILE A 471 -23.59 -9.79 29.59
N ASP A 472 -23.04 -10.21 30.73
CA ASP A 472 -22.62 -9.31 31.80
C ASP A 472 -21.23 -8.73 31.47
N TRP A 473 -21.23 -7.69 30.64
CA TRP A 473 -19.99 -7.02 30.24
C TRP A 473 -19.33 -6.26 31.39
N GLU A 474 -20.10 -5.81 32.39
CA GLU A 474 -19.54 -5.19 33.59
C GLU A 474 -18.69 -6.20 34.37
N GLU A 475 -19.18 -7.42 34.57
CA GLU A 475 -18.42 -8.49 35.23
C GLU A 475 -17.12 -8.84 34.47
N ILE A 476 -17.19 -8.91 33.13
CA ILE A 476 -16.02 -9.18 32.29
C ILE A 476 -14.98 -8.07 32.45
N TYR A 477 -15.38 -6.81 32.37
CA TYR A 477 -14.48 -5.66 32.50
C TYR A 477 -13.89 -5.52 33.90
N ILE A 478 -14.69 -5.78 34.95
CA ILE A 478 -14.18 -5.84 36.32
C ILE A 478 -13.14 -6.95 36.44
N SER A 479 -13.36 -8.11 35.83
CA SER A 479 -12.39 -9.20 35.83
C SER A 479 -11.10 -8.83 35.10
N LEU A 480 -11.21 -8.20 33.92
CA LEU A 480 -10.06 -7.71 33.15
C LEU A 480 -9.26 -6.66 33.93
N SER A 481 -9.93 -5.78 34.69
CA SER A 481 -9.28 -4.76 35.51
C SER A 481 -8.39 -5.33 36.62
N ARG A 482 -8.58 -6.60 37.01
CA ARG A 482 -7.85 -7.26 38.11
C ARG A 482 -6.54 -7.92 37.69
N PHE A 483 -6.33 -8.19 36.40
CA PHE A 483 -5.14 -8.93 35.94
C PHE A 483 -3.85 -8.11 35.94
N ASN A 484 -3.95 -6.78 36.02
CA ASN A 484 -2.83 -5.86 36.12
C ASN A 484 -1.77 -6.02 35.00
N ASP A 485 -2.24 -6.21 33.77
CA ASP A 485 -1.43 -6.35 32.56
C ASP A 485 -1.98 -5.47 31.42
N GLU A 486 -1.08 -4.97 30.56
CA GLU A 486 -1.44 -4.09 29.43
C GLU A 486 -2.48 -4.73 28.51
N SER A 487 -2.30 -6.01 28.18
CA SER A 487 -3.12 -6.71 27.19
C SER A 487 -4.59 -6.80 27.62
N SER A 488 -4.85 -7.01 28.92
CA SER A 488 -6.21 -7.07 29.48
C SER A 488 -6.89 -5.70 29.54
N PHE A 489 -6.14 -4.65 29.89
CA PHE A 489 -6.67 -3.28 29.90
C PHE A 489 -6.97 -2.81 28.48
N ARG A 490 -6.02 -3.03 27.55
CA ARG A 490 -6.20 -2.75 26.13
C ARG A 490 -7.41 -3.46 25.55
N LEU A 491 -7.57 -4.75 25.86
CA LEU A 491 -8.70 -5.56 25.40
C LEU A 491 -10.04 -4.98 25.86
N ALA A 492 -10.13 -4.58 27.14
CA ALA A 492 -11.34 -3.98 27.68
C ALA A 492 -11.68 -2.65 26.96
N LEU A 493 -10.67 -1.82 26.70
CA LEU A 493 -10.85 -0.53 26.02
C LEU A 493 -11.23 -0.67 24.55
N GLU A 494 -10.61 -1.60 23.81
CA GLU A 494 -10.93 -1.81 22.39
C GLU A 494 -12.33 -2.43 22.22
N LEU A 495 -12.75 -3.38 23.08
CA LEU A 495 -14.09 -3.98 23.00
C LEU A 495 -15.24 -3.01 23.31
N LEU A 496 -14.97 -1.85 23.93
CA LEU A 496 -15.99 -0.82 24.16
C LEU A 496 -16.60 -0.31 22.86
N GLN A 497 -15.85 -0.35 21.76
CA GLN A 497 -16.35 0.06 20.44
C GLN A 497 -17.44 -0.89 19.94
N ASP A 498 -17.26 -2.20 20.14
CA ASP A 498 -18.21 -3.22 19.69
C ASP A 498 -19.49 -3.25 20.54
N ILE A 499 -19.36 -3.02 21.85
CA ILE A 499 -20.47 -3.12 22.81
C ILE A 499 -21.23 -1.79 22.92
N GLY A 500 -20.52 -0.68 22.78
CA GLY A 500 -20.99 0.67 22.93
C GLY A 500 -20.80 1.22 24.36
N TYR A 501 -20.20 2.41 24.43
CA TYR A 501 -19.94 3.17 25.66
C TYR A 501 -21.18 3.49 26.52
N ASN A 502 -22.38 3.47 25.93
CA ASN A 502 -23.64 3.71 26.66
C ASN A 502 -24.03 2.59 27.63
N ARG A 503 -23.44 1.39 27.49
CA ARG A 503 -23.85 0.19 28.25
C ARG A 503 -23.03 -0.05 29.51
N ILE A 504 -21.98 0.73 29.75
CA ILE A 504 -20.99 0.51 30.81
C ILE A 504 -20.88 1.78 31.65
N ASP A 505 -20.74 1.62 32.97
CA ASP A 505 -20.55 2.77 33.87
C ASP A 505 -19.26 3.53 33.54
N SER A 506 -19.37 4.85 33.38
CA SER A 506 -18.27 5.76 33.06
C SER A 506 -17.14 5.68 34.08
N LYS A 507 -17.44 5.31 35.34
CA LYS A 507 -16.44 5.08 36.39
C LYS A 507 -15.53 3.89 36.07
N LEU A 508 -16.08 2.81 35.54
CA LEU A 508 -15.33 1.63 35.16
C LEU A 508 -14.45 1.94 33.94
N ILE A 509 -15.00 2.66 32.94
CA ILE A 509 -14.24 3.11 31.76
C ILE A 509 -13.05 4.00 32.19
N ALA A 510 -13.29 4.97 33.09
CA ALA A 510 -12.23 5.83 33.64
C ALA A 510 -11.16 5.03 34.38
N THR A 511 -11.56 4.04 35.17
CA THR A 511 -10.65 3.16 35.89
C THR A 511 -9.78 2.35 34.93
N LEU A 512 -10.37 1.77 33.87
CA LEU A 512 -9.64 1.02 32.85
C LEU A 512 -8.65 1.90 32.07
N ALA A 513 -9.06 3.11 31.68
CA ALA A 513 -8.18 4.07 31.00
C ALA A 513 -6.99 4.48 31.87
N PHE A 514 -7.22 4.71 33.16
CA PHE A 514 -6.16 5.04 34.13
C PHE A 514 -5.18 3.87 34.30
N LEU A 515 -5.70 2.65 34.49
CA LEU A 515 -4.88 1.45 34.64
C LEU A 515 -4.05 1.16 33.37
N TYR A 516 -4.63 1.39 32.19
CA TYR A 516 -3.93 1.26 30.91
C TYR A 516 -2.69 2.18 30.84
N LEU A 517 -2.89 3.47 31.15
CA LEU A 517 -1.83 4.48 31.13
C LEU A 517 -0.71 4.25 32.14
N LYS A 518 -0.97 3.47 33.19
CA LYS A 518 0.04 3.11 34.20
C LYS A 518 1.01 2.02 33.71
N THR A 519 0.70 1.32 32.62
CA THR A 519 1.57 0.27 32.10
C THR A 519 2.74 0.85 31.29
N ALA A 520 3.93 0.26 31.43
CA ALA A 520 5.16 0.79 30.83
C ALA A 520 5.27 0.62 29.29
N GLU A 521 4.34 -0.13 28.68
CA GLU A 521 4.36 -0.50 27.27
C GLU A 521 3.01 -0.18 26.60
N THR A 522 2.55 1.07 26.67
CA THR A 522 1.29 1.46 26.05
C THR A 522 1.40 1.53 24.52
N VAL A 523 0.40 0.96 23.84
CA VAL A 523 0.22 1.06 22.38
C VAL A 523 -0.66 2.27 22.09
N SER A 524 -0.25 3.12 21.14
CA SER A 524 -1.05 4.28 20.74
C SER A 524 -2.39 3.83 20.11
N GLY A 525 -3.50 4.51 20.46
CA GLY A 525 -4.81 4.29 19.82
C GLY A 525 -6.01 4.03 20.75
N PRO A 526 -5.93 3.16 21.78
CA PRO A 526 -7.11 2.79 22.58
C PRO A 526 -7.83 3.97 23.26
N LEU A 527 -7.07 5.00 23.66
CA LEU A 527 -7.63 6.20 24.30
C LEU A 527 -8.30 7.16 23.30
N TRP A 528 -7.83 7.17 22.05
CA TRP A 528 -8.40 8.02 21.00
C TRP A 528 -9.88 7.73 20.74
N PHE A 529 -10.29 6.47 20.86
CA PHE A 529 -11.70 6.11 20.73
C PHE A 529 -12.55 6.61 21.91
N ILE A 530 -12.01 6.68 23.13
CA ILE A 530 -12.70 7.31 24.25
C ILE A 530 -12.90 8.80 23.97
N GLU A 531 -11.88 9.47 23.43
CA GLU A 531 -11.95 10.89 23.09
C GLU A 531 -13.13 11.19 22.17
N ILE A 532 -13.41 10.34 21.19
CA ILE A 532 -14.43 10.56 20.15
C ILE A 532 -15.79 9.95 20.52
N ASP A 533 -15.82 8.70 20.97
CA ASP A 533 -17.04 7.89 21.04
C ASP A 533 -17.72 7.90 22.43
N LEU A 534 -17.04 8.43 23.47
CA LEU A 534 -17.66 8.54 24.80
C LEU A 534 -18.88 9.49 24.73
N PRO A 535 -20.08 9.06 25.19
CA PRO A 535 -21.28 9.88 25.13
C PRO A 535 -21.16 11.13 25.98
N ASP A 536 -21.59 12.27 25.44
CA ASP A 536 -21.51 13.59 26.09
C ASP A 536 -22.03 13.58 27.54
N GLY A 537 -23.19 12.97 27.79
CA GLY A 537 -23.77 12.87 29.14
C GLY A 537 -22.96 12.06 30.17
N GLN A 538 -21.96 11.30 29.73
CA GLN A 538 -21.08 10.49 30.58
C GLN A 538 -19.72 11.16 30.89
N ILE A 539 -19.31 12.13 30.07
CA ILE A 539 -17.97 12.73 30.14
C ILE A 539 -17.67 13.29 31.54
N GLU A 540 -18.63 13.99 32.16
CA GLU A 540 -18.45 14.58 33.48
C GLU A 540 -18.13 13.53 34.56
N LYS A 541 -18.84 12.39 34.56
CA LYS A 541 -18.60 11.30 35.53
C LYS A 541 -17.28 10.59 35.26
N PHE A 542 -16.91 10.45 33.99
CA PHE A 542 -15.61 9.91 33.58
C PHE A 542 -14.48 10.79 34.12
N LEU A 543 -14.53 12.10 33.86
CA LEU A 543 -13.52 13.07 34.30
C LEU A 543 -13.38 13.10 35.82
N ASP A 544 -14.50 13.11 36.55
CA ASP A 544 -14.48 13.07 38.02
C ASP A 544 -13.72 11.85 38.56
N THR A 545 -14.02 10.67 38.01
CA THR A 545 -13.42 9.41 38.46
C THR A 545 -11.95 9.30 38.04
N PHE A 546 -11.62 9.72 36.83
CA PHE A 546 -10.25 9.68 36.31
C PHE A 546 -9.32 10.60 37.11
N VAL A 547 -9.77 11.81 37.42
CA VAL A 547 -9.03 12.77 38.25
C VAL A 547 -8.92 12.31 39.71
N GLU A 548 -9.93 11.62 40.25
CA GLU A 548 -9.82 10.98 41.57
C GLU A 548 -8.69 9.95 41.63
N HIS A 549 -8.56 9.13 40.59
CA HIS A 549 -7.46 8.17 40.47
C HIS A 549 -6.10 8.86 40.38
N LEU A 550 -5.96 9.89 39.53
CA LEU A 550 -4.73 10.69 39.40
C LEU A 550 -4.28 11.27 40.76
N LYS A 551 -5.22 11.82 41.54
CA LYS A 551 -4.93 12.39 42.87
C LYS A 551 -4.56 11.36 43.92
N SER A 552 -5.06 10.13 43.80
CA SER A 552 -4.82 9.08 44.78
C SER A 552 -3.42 8.45 44.68
N GLU A 553 -2.73 8.63 43.56
CA GLU A 553 -1.39 8.11 43.30
C GLU A 553 -0.41 9.23 42.92
N GLU A 554 0.06 9.99 43.92
CA GLU A 554 1.09 11.02 43.71
C GLU A 554 2.42 10.38 43.24
N HIS A 555 2.74 10.59 41.96
CA HIS A 555 4.05 10.39 41.29
C HIS A 555 4.44 8.98 40.81
N GLN A 556 3.97 8.58 39.61
CA GLN A 556 4.59 7.47 38.82
C GLN A 556 4.62 7.63 37.28
N PHE A 557 4.02 8.67 36.67
CA PHE A 557 4.00 8.82 35.20
C PHE A 557 5.25 9.52 34.64
N GLN A 558 5.84 8.97 33.57
CA GLN A 558 6.94 9.59 32.82
C GLN A 558 6.40 10.70 31.89
N HIS A 559 7.27 11.27 31.06
CA HIS A 559 6.94 12.44 30.25
C HIS A 559 5.91 12.14 29.15
N ASP A 560 6.00 10.97 28.51
CA ASP A 560 5.11 10.55 27.44
C ASP A 560 3.69 10.21 27.95
N GLU A 561 3.55 9.53 29.09
CA GLU A 561 2.22 9.20 29.63
C GLU A 561 1.50 10.45 30.15
N ARG A 562 2.24 11.40 30.74
CA ARG A 562 1.69 12.71 31.13
C ARG A 562 1.16 13.49 29.93
N TYR A 563 1.80 13.34 28.78
CA TYR A 563 1.35 13.96 27.55
C TYR A 563 0.03 13.35 27.05
N GLU A 564 -0.07 12.03 27.01
CA GLU A 564 -1.31 11.31 26.63
C GLU A 564 -2.47 11.63 27.58
N ILE A 565 -2.22 11.68 28.91
CA ILE A 565 -3.21 12.11 29.92
C ILE A 565 -3.71 13.52 29.61
N LYS A 566 -2.80 14.47 29.37
CA LYS A 566 -3.16 15.87 29.11
C LYS A 566 -3.98 16.00 27.82
N ASN A 567 -3.65 15.22 26.79
CA ASN A 567 -4.38 15.24 25.53
C ASN A 567 -5.82 14.69 25.71
N LEU A 568 -5.98 13.52 26.33
CA LEU A 568 -7.27 12.90 26.64
C LEU A 568 -8.18 13.84 27.45
N LEU A 569 -7.64 14.40 28.55
CA LEU A 569 -8.39 15.33 29.40
C LEU A 569 -8.76 16.61 28.64
N SER A 570 -7.84 17.16 27.84
CA SER A 570 -8.12 18.38 27.06
C SER A 570 -9.25 18.16 26.05
N TYR A 571 -9.27 17.01 25.38
CA TYR A 571 -10.32 16.65 24.42
C TYR A 571 -11.69 16.56 25.10
N LEU A 572 -11.77 15.81 26.19
CA LEU A 572 -13.01 15.58 26.92
C LEU A 572 -13.53 16.85 27.62
N ILE A 573 -12.63 17.68 28.18
CA ILE A 573 -13.00 18.97 28.77
C ILE A 573 -13.55 19.91 27.70
N LEU A 574 -12.90 20.00 26.53
CA LEU A 574 -13.39 20.83 25.43
C LEU A 574 -14.77 20.37 24.97
N ARG A 575 -14.99 19.05 24.85
CA ARG A 575 -16.30 18.48 24.52
C ARG A 575 -17.37 18.85 25.54
N VAL A 576 -17.12 18.66 26.83
CA VAL A 576 -18.13 18.95 27.87
C VAL A 576 -18.51 20.43 27.91
N LEU A 577 -17.53 21.33 27.73
CA LEU A 577 -17.76 22.77 27.71
C LEU A 577 -18.58 23.25 26.50
N ASN A 578 -18.57 22.50 25.39
CA ASN A 578 -19.34 22.86 24.19
C ASN A 578 -20.84 22.55 24.29
N PHE A 579 -21.26 21.62 25.16
CA PHE A 579 -22.69 21.27 25.30
C PHE A 579 -23.27 21.51 26.70
N LYS A 580 -22.44 21.74 27.73
CA LYS A 580 -22.88 21.91 29.12
C LYS A 580 -22.04 22.94 29.88
N GLU A 581 -22.71 23.80 30.64
CA GLU A 581 -22.03 24.68 31.61
C GLU A 581 -21.57 23.86 32.84
N ILE A 582 -20.30 23.99 33.20
CA ILE A 582 -19.67 23.31 34.34
C ILE A 582 -19.33 24.34 35.43
N PRO A 583 -19.63 24.06 36.71
CA PRO A 583 -19.21 24.92 37.83
C PRO A 583 -17.69 25.11 37.86
N VAL A 584 -17.24 26.32 38.18
CA VAL A 584 -15.83 26.73 38.11
C VAL A 584 -14.96 25.89 39.04
N GLU A 585 -15.47 25.56 40.23
CA GLU A 585 -14.79 24.73 41.22
C GLU A 585 -14.49 23.34 40.67
N LYS A 586 -15.45 22.79 39.92
CA LYS A 586 -15.37 21.46 39.33
C LYS A 586 -14.46 21.45 38.10
N LEU A 587 -14.58 22.46 37.24
CA LEU A 587 -13.71 22.62 36.08
C LEU A 587 -12.25 22.82 36.51
N TRP A 588 -12.00 23.61 37.55
CA TRP A 588 -10.65 23.79 38.10
C TRP A 588 -10.08 22.48 38.65
N ARG A 589 -10.90 21.66 39.33
CA ARG A 589 -10.48 20.34 39.82
C ARG A 589 -9.95 19.43 38.71
N TRP A 590 -10.46 19.54 37.48
CA TRP A 590 -9.95 18.78 36.34
C TRP A 590 -8.69 19.37 35.73
N LEU A 591 -8.58 20.70 35.69
CA LEU A 591 -7.48 21.44 35.07
C LEU A 591 -6.22 21.50 35.94
N GLU A 592 -6.36 21.46 37.27
CA GLU A 592 -5.22 21.59 38.19
C GLU A 592 -4.24 20.41 38.13
N GLU A 593 -4.65 19.28 37.51
CA GLU A 593 -3.81 18.09 37.31
C GLU A 593 -2.83 18.22 36.12
N PHE A 594 -2.92 19.29 35.32
CA PHE A 594 -2.07 19.48 34.15
C PHE A 594 -0.69 20.02 34.57
N ASP A 595 0.37 19.29 34.23
CA ASP A 595 1.76 19.76 34.37
C ASP A 595 2.33 20.25 33.02
N TYR A 596 3.53 20.84 33.07
CA TYR A 596 4.26 21.34 31.90
C TYR A 596 4.94 20.18 31.15
N SER A 597 4.26 19.61 30.16
CA SER A 597 4.79 18.61 29.22
C SER A 597 4.77 19.14 27.77
N TYR A 598 5.79 18.77 26.99
CA TYR A 598 5.99 19.19 25.59
C TYR A 598 5.85 17.94 24.70
N GLY A 599 4.96 17.93 23.70
CA GLY A 599 4.84 16.81 22.76
C GLY A 599 4.68 17.25 21.31
N TYR A 600 4.78 16.28 20.39
CA TYR A 600 4.79 16.52 18.94
C TYR A 600 3.41 16.86 18.35
N ASN A 601 2.28 16.64 19.06
CA ASN A 601 0.92 16.73 18.50
C ASN A 601 -0.06 17.61 19.33
N ASN A 602 0.22 18.90 19.47
CA ASN A 602 -0.48 19.82 20.40
C ASN A 602 -1.82 20.40 19.90
N GLU A 603 -2.52 19.80 18.94
CA GLU A 603 -3.67 20.45 18.29
C GLU A 603 -4.84 20.71 19.26
N LYS A 604 -5.28 19.69 20.01
CA LYS A 604 -6.43 19.80 20.92
C LYS A 604 -6.14 20.58 22.19
N ILE A 605 -4.91 20.51 22.68
CA ILE A 605 -4.43 21.37 23.77
C ILE A 605 -4.51 22.84 23.34
N LYS A 606 -4.08 23.18 22.11
CA LYS A 606 -4.19 24.54 21.55
C LYS A 606 -5.64 24.96 21.32
N GLU A 607 -6.53 24.06 20.90
CA GLU A 607 -7.96 24.37 20.79
C GLU A 607 -8.57 24.74 22.14
N LEU A 608 -8.27 23.98 23.20
CA LEU A 608 -8.73 24.30 24.56
C LEU A 608 -8.14 25.62 25.07
N GLU A 609 -6.86 25.89 24.80
CA GLU A 609 -6.24 27.20 25.08
C GLU A 609 -6.97 28.35 24.36
N ASN A 610 -7.29 28.17 23.08
CA ASN A 610 -8.02 29.16 22.30
C ASN A 610 -9.45 29.35 22.79
N PHE A 611 -10.11 28.28 23.24
CA PHE A 611 -11.43 28.35 23.86
C PHE A 611 -11.42 29.25 25.10
N PHE A 612 -10.43 29.11 26.00
CA PHE A 612 -10.30 30.01 27.15
C PHE A 612 -9.93 31.45 26.76
N ARG A 613 -9.11 31.65 25.72
CA ARG A 613 -8.78 33.00 25.22
C ARG A 613 -9.99 33.74 24.64
N THR A 614 -10.92 33.02 24.03
CA THR A 614 -12.10 33.61 23.37
C THR A 614 -13.31 33.72 24.31
N ASN A 615 -13.35 32.94 25.40
CA ASN A 615 -14.43 32.97 26.38
C ASN A 615 -14.04 33.78 27.64
N ASP A 616 -14.08 35.10 27.51
CA ASP A 616 -13.65 36.04 28.57
C ASP A 616 -14.36 35.80 29.90
N LEU A 617 -15.68 35.59 29.88
CA LEU A 617 -16.48 35.41 31.10
C LEU A 617 -16.09 34.15 31.88
N LEU A 618 -15.91 33.01 31.19
CA LEU A 618 -15.51 31.77 31.83
C LEU A 618 -14.06 31.86 32.33
N ARG A 619 -13.15 32.41 31.51
CA ARG A 619 -11.75 32.63 31.87
C ARG A 619 -11.64 33.48 33.15
N GLN A 620 -12.34 34.60 33.21
CA GLN A 620 -12.33 35.51 34.36
C GLN A 620 -12.92 34.88 35.62
N LYS A 621 -13.99 34.09 35.48
CA LYS A 621 -14.57 33.33 36.59
C LYS A 621 -13.55 32.32 37.17
N ILE A 622 -12.83 31.59 36.32
CA ILE A 622 -11.77 30.65 36.74
C ILE A 622 -10.64 31.41 37.42
N GLN A 623 -10.13 32.48 36.81
CA GLN A 623 -9.05 33.30 37.37
C GLN A 623 -9.43 33.87 38.75
N SER A 624 -10.65 34.41 38.90
CA SER A 624 -11.15 34.94 40.18
C SER A 624 -11.27 33.85 41.24
N PHE A 625 -11.79 32.68 40.87
CA PHE A 625 -11.88 31.55 41.80
C PHE A 625 -10.49 31.08 42.27
N VAL A 626 -9.56 30.88 41.34
CA VAL A 626 -8.23 30.35 41.65
C VAL A 626 -7.35 31.35 42.39
N LEU A 627 -7.32 32.61 41.96
CA LEU A 627 -6.44 33.63 42.54
C LEU A 627 -6.99 34.17 43.87
N LEU A 628 -8.30 34.45 43.94
CA LEU A 628 -8.91 35.13 45.09
C LEU A 628 -9.75 34.21 45.97
N GLY A 629 -10.47 33.25 45.38
CA GLY A 629 -11.44 32.38 46.07
C GLY A 629 -10.87 31.16 46.79
N LEU A 630 -9.75 30.59 46.32
CA LEU A 630 -9.11 29.45 46.98
C LEU A 630 -8.46 29.87 48.31
N THR A 631 -8.71 29.12 49.38
CA THR A 631 -8.12 29.32 50.72
C THR A 631 -6.94 28.39 50.99
N ASN A 632 -6.08 28.17 49.99
CA ASN A 632 -4.87 27.35 50.14
C ASN A 632 -3.67 28.20 50.62
N GLU A 633 -2.63 27.57 51.20
CA GLU A 633 -1.43 28.26 51.70
C GLU A 633 -0.51 28.83 50.59
N LYS A 634 -0.83 28.61 49.30
CA LYS A 634 0.00 29.06 48.17
C LYS A 634 -0.18 30.57 47.92
N LEU A 635 0.93 31.27 47.66
CA LEU A 635 0.94 32.69 47.25
C LEU A 635 0.27 32.89 45.88
N ILE A 636 -0.23 34.09 45.58
CA ILE A 636 -0.93 34.38 44.32
C ILE A 636 -0.04 34.14 43.11
N GLY A 637 1.25 34.46 43.20
CA GLY A 637 2.21 34.14 42.14
C GLY A 637 2.34 32.64 41.84
N GLN A 638 2.22 31.78 42.86
CA GLN A 638 2.21 30.32 42.65
C GLN A 638 0.89 29.84 42.04
N ARG A 639 -0.24 30.42 42.47
CA ARG A 639 -1.57 30.12 41.89
C ARG A 639 -1.65 30.52 40.42
N SER A 640 -1.05 31.66 40.06
CA SER A 640 -0.91 32.10 38.67
C SER A 640 -0.05 31.15 37.83
N ARG A 641 1.03 30.60 38.40
CA ARG A 641 1.80 29.54 37.74
C ARG A 641 0.95 28.30 37.48
N ASN A 642 0.15 27.85 38.44
CA ASN A 642 -0.75 26.71 38.22
C ASN A 642 -1.76 27.00 37.09
N LEU A 643 -2.30 28.23 36.99
CA LEU A 643 -3.14 28.63 35.86
C LEU A 643 -2.40 28.50 34.52
N SER A 644 -1.14 28.94 34.46
CA SER A 644 -0.32 28.86 33.24
C SER A 644 0.06 27.42 32.86
N GLN A 645 0.24 26.53 33.85
CA GLN A 645 0.51 25.11 33.62
C GLN A 645 -0.75 24.37 33.15
N ALA A 646 -1.90 24.73 33.73
CA ALA A 646 -3.21 24.23 33.33
C ALA A 646 -3.58 24.61 31.89
N SER A 647 -3.41 25.88 31.51
CA SER A 647 -3.60 26.32 30.13
C SER A 647 -2.98 27.69 29.90
N LEU A 648 -2.26 27.85 28.77
CA LEU A 648 -1.79 29.17 28.35
C LEU A 648 -2.93 30.14 28.02
N GLY A 649 -4.16 29.63 27.84
CA GLY A 649 -5.36 30.45 27.67
C GLY A 649 -5.91 31.06 28.96
N LEU A 650 -5.45 30.60 30.13
CA LEU A 650 -5.87 31.11 31.44
C LEU A 650 -4.91 32.16 32.03
N ILE A 651 -3.79 32.46 31.35
CA ILE A 651 -2.84 33.48 31.76
C ILE A 651 -3.57 34.84 31.82
N PRO A 652 -3.58 35.53 32.99
CA PRO A 652 -4.21 36.83 33.11
C PRO A 652 -3.57 37.84 32.15
N ASN A 653 -4.41 38.52 31.36
CA ASN A 653 -3.99 39.69 30.60
C ASN A 653 -4.26 40.98 31.38
N GLU A 654 -3.89 42.14 30.82
CA GLU A 654 -4.05 43.44 31.47
C GLU A 654 -5.50 43.74 31.86
N ASN A 655 -6.47 43.43 30.99
CA ASN A 655 -7.89 43.63 31.24
C ASN A 655 -8.43 42.71 32.34
N ASP A 656 -8.00 41.44 32.35
CA ASP A 656 -8.40 40.49 33.38
C ASP A 656 -7.90 40.94 34.78
N VAL A 657 -6.67 41.47 34.87
CA VAL A 657 -6.09 42.00 36.11
C VAL A 657 -6.82 43.26 36.59
N ILE A 658 -7.19 44.17 35.68
CA ILE A 658 -8.02 45.34 35.99
C ILE A 658 -9.33 44.90 36.65
N LEU A 659 -10.05 43.97 36.02
CA LEU A 659 -11.34 43.48 36.53
C LEU A 659 -11.20 42.75 37.88
N LEU A 660 -10.12 41.99 38.08
CA LEU A 660 -9.83 41.35 39.37
C LEU A 660 -9.63 42.41 40.47
N LEU A 661 -8.86 43.47 40.19
CA LEU A 661 -8.62 44.55 41.15
C LEU A 661 -9.88 45.37 41.43
N GLU A 662 -10.69 45.68 40.42
CA GLU A 662 -11.97 46.37 40.60
C GLU A 662 -12.93 45.56 41.47
N ASN A 663 -13.14 44.28 41.15
CA ASN A 663 -13.99 43.38 41.93
C ASN A 663 -13.48 43.18 43.36
N MET A 664 -12.16 43.06 43.53
CA MET A 664 -11.50 42.95 44.83
C MET A 664 -11.69 44.22 45.66
N PHE A 665 -11.58 45.41 45.05
CA PHE A 665 -11.80 46.68 45.75
C PHE A 665 -13.25 46.82 46.18
N LEU A 666 -14.20 46.43 45.34
CA LEU A 666 -15.63 46.47 45.64
C LEU A 666 -16.03 45.51 46.77
N THR A 667 -15.41 44.34 46.83
CA THR A 667 -15.73 43.31 47.84
C THR A 667 -14.98 43.52 49.16
N ASN A 668 -13.69 43.82 49.10
CA ASN A 668 -12.88 44.11 50.28
C ASN A 668 -11.76 45.11 49.95
N PRO A 669 -11.99 46.41 50.16
CA PRO A 669 -10.97 47.43 49.93
C PRO A 669 -9.71 47.23 50.78
N LEU A 670 -9.78 46.47 51.89
CA LEU A 670 -8.68 46.22 52.86
C LEU A 670 -7.81 45.01 52.49
N ASP A 671 -8.09 44.34 51.37
CA ASP A 671 -7.40 43.10 51.02
C ASP A 671 -5.95 43.36 50.59
N GLU A 672 -4.97 42.98 51.42
CA GLU A 672 -3.54 43.26 51.18
C GLU A 672 -2.93 42.49 49.99
N ARG A 673 -3.67 41.52 49.43
CA ARG A 673 -3.23 40.69 48.30
C ARG A 673 -3.13 41.45 46.97
N TRP A 674 -3.62 42.70 46.90
CA TRP A 674 -3.69 43.50 45.67
C TRP A 674 -2.32 43.72 45.02
N LYS A 675 -1.24 43.81 45.82
CA LYS A 675 0.13 43.96 45.31
C LYS A 675 0.60 42.74 44.53
N GLU A 676 0.21 41.54 44.97
CA GLU A 676 0.54 40.30 44.25
C GLU A 676 -0.27 40.16 42.95
N ILE A 677 -1.49 40.69 42.90
CA ILE A 677 -2.32 40.74 41.68
C ILE A 677 -1.72 41.69 40.64
N VAL A 678 -1.21 42.86 41.07
CA VAL A 678 -0.50 43.80 40.19
C VAL A 678 0.72 43.13 39.55
N TYR A 679 1.48 42.33 40.29
CA TYR A 679 2.65 41.60 39.77
C TYR A 679 2.35 40.53 38.70
N LEU A 680 1.09 40.22 38.39
CA LEU A 680 0.74 39.22 37.39
C LEU A 680 0.96 39.70 35.94
N VAL A 681 1.07 41.01 35.72
CA VAL A 681 1.34 41.62 34.41
C VAL A 681 2.68 42.33 34.45
N GLN A 682 3.38 42.36 33.30
CA GLN A 682 4.62 43.09 33.19
C GLN A 682 4.38 44.60 33.27
N HIS A 683 5.24 45.33 33.98
CA HIS A 683 5.16 46.78 34.07
C HIS A 683 6.39 47.44 33.44
N ASP A 684 6.14 48.38 32.54
CA ASP A 684 7.13 49.35 32.08
C ASP A 684 6.50 50.75 31.95
N GLY A 685 7.13 51.63 31.18
CA GLY A 685 6.65 53.00 30.96
C GLY A 685 5.26 53.08 30.33
N GLU A 686 4.86 52.12 29.50
CA GLU A 686 3.57 52.08 28.80
C GLU A 686 2.73 50.86 29.21
N ILE A 687 3.32 49.66 29.31
CA ILE A 687 2.64 48.41 29.64
C ILE A 687 2.27 48.37 31.13
N GLY A 688 1.02 47.99 31.42
CA GLY A 688 0.50 47.87 32.78
C GLY A 688 0.20 49.23 33.45
N GLN A 689 0.16 50.33 32.70
CA GLN A 689 -0.16 51.66 33.22
C GLN A 689 -1.59 51.74 33.75
N GLU A 690 -2.54 51.14 33.05
CA GLU A 690 -3.95 51.13 33.46
C GLU A 690 -4.16 50.30 34.72
N VAL A 691 -3.51 49.14 34.84
CA VAL A 691 -3.49 48.32 36.07
C VAL A 691 -2.99 49.13 37.28
N ARG A 692 -1.93 49.92 37.13
CA ARG A 692 -1.40 50.78 38.20
C ARG A 692 -2.40 51.86 38.62
N ASN A 693 -3.11 52.45 37.66
CA ASN A 693 -4.13 53.46 37.94
C ASN A 693 -5.31 52.86 38.72
N ILE A 694 -5.75 51.65 38.34
CA ILE A 694 -6.83 50.92 39.00
C ILE A 694 -6.42 50.41 40.39
N ALA A 695 -5.13 50.11 40.62
CA ALA A 695 -4.60 49.73 41.92
C ALA A 695 -4.39 50.92 42.88
N LEU A 696 -4.32 52.15 42.38
CA LEU A 696 -4.05 53.36 43.18
C LEU A 696 -5.01 53.55 44.38
N PRO A 697 -6.33 53.30 44.28
CA PRO A 697 -7.26 53.39 45.41
C PRO A 697 -6.92 52.46 46.58
N PHE A 698 -6.29 51.30 46.35
CA PHE A 698 -5.87 50.38 47.42
C PHE A 698 -4.75 50.96 48.29
N THR A 699 -3.99 51.93 47.79
CA THR A 699 -2.90 52.57 48.57
C THR A 699 -3.43 53.40 49.74
N ARG A 700 -4.68 53.92 49.65
CA ARG A 700 -5.34 54.71 50.70
C ARG A 700 -4.50 55.87 51.24
N GLY A 701 -3.65 56.45 50.39
CA GLY A 701 -2.75 57.52 50.79
C GLY A 701 -1.52 57.07 51.60
N ASN A 702 -1.26 55.76 51.74
CA ASN A 702 0.02 55.26 52.23
C ASN A 702 1.13 55.64 51.23
N ALA A 703 2.03 56.52 51.67
CA ALA A 703 3.12 57.03 50.85
C ALA A 703 4.05 55.92 50.33
N GLN A 704 4.29 54.87 51.12
CA GLN A 704 5.20 53.78 50.76
C GLN A 704 4.64 52.90 49.63
N ASP A 705 3.33 52.65 49.65
CA ASP A 705 2.66 51.83 48.63
C ASP A 705 2.45 52.59 47.31
N LYS A 706 2.23 53.90 47.40
CA LYS A 706 2.17 54.78 46.23
C LYS A 706 3.54 54.88 45.55
N ILE A 707 4.61 55.03 46.32
CA ILE A 707 5.99 55.02 45.81
C ILE A 707 6.32 53.67 45.17
N TRP A 708 5.90 52.55 45.78
CA TRP A 708 6.11 51.22 45.21
C TRP A 708 5.40 51.04 43.85
N LEU A 709 4.13 51.46 43.73
CA LEU A 709 3.39 51.44 42.46
C LEU A 709 4.03 52.30 41.37
N GLU A 710 4.62 53.44 41.72
CA GLU A 710 5.35 54.29 40.76
C GLU A 710 6.67 53.63 40.33
N GLN A 711 7.36 52.95 41.26
CA GLN A 711 8.67 52.33 41.02
C GLN A 711 8.62 51.00 40.26
N ILE A 712 7.50 50.26 40.29
CA ILE A 712 7.38 48.97 39.58
C ILE A 712 7.49 49.11 38.05
N SER A 713 7.22 50.31 37.51
CA SER A 713 7.41 50.66 36.09
C SER A 713 8.89 50.83 35.68
N ILE A 714 9.79 50.92 36.66
CA ILE A 714 11.21 51.17 36.46
C ILE A 714 11.93 49.82 36.42
N ARG A 715 12.16 49.31 35.21
CA ARG A 715 12.92 48.07 34.98
C ARG A 715 14.35 48.24 35.52
N LYS A 716 14.68 47.64 36.66
CA LYS A 716 16.09 47.45 37.06
C LYS A 716 16.68 46.35 36.20
N LEU A 717 17.51 46.73 35.22
CA LEU A 717 18.35 45.79 34.48
C LEU A 717 19.37 45.18 35.46
N ASP A 718 19.47 43.84 35.49
CA ASP A 718 20.52 43.16 36.23
C ASP A 718 21.91 43.53 35.68
N ASP A 719 22.93 43.49 36.54
CA ASP A 719 24.32 43.85 36.21
C ASP A 719 24.89 43.09 35.00
N TRP A 720 24.36 41.90 34.68
CA TRP A 720 24.76 41.15 33.49
C TRP A 720 24.23 41.80 32.20
N ALA A 721 22.98 42.27 32.19
CA ALA A 721 22.37 42.93 31.04
C ALA A 721 23.02 44.30 30.75
N ILE A 722 23.42 45.04 31.78
CA ILE A 722 24.17 46.31 31.64
C ILE A 722 25.61 46.05 31.17
N LYS A 723 26.28 45.00 31.68
CA LYS A 723 27.61 44.59 31.19
C LYS A 723 27.55 44.08 29.76
N GLU A 724 26.48 43.42 29.36
CA GLU A 724 26.28 42.93 28.00
C GLU A 724 26.02 44.10 27.06
N ASP A 725 25.13 45.04 27.39
CA ASP A 725 24.83 46.18 26.53
C ASP A 725 26.02 47.14 26.35
N LEU A 726 26.80 47.38 27.42
CA LEU A 726 28.07 48.14 27.33
C LEU A 726 29.16 47.38 26.54
N ARG A 727 29.16 46.05 26.59
CA ARG A 727 30.07 45.21 25.80
C ARG A 727 29.66 45.24 24.33
N THR A 728 28.36 45.19 24.03
CA THR A 728 27.78 45.31 22.69
C THR A 728 28.08 46.68 22.08
N GLN A 729 27.83 47.79 22.78
CA GLN A 729 28.14 49.15 22.27
C GLN A 729 29.65 49.37 22.04
N LYS A 730 30.52 48.81 22.90
CA LYS A 730 31.98 48.90 22.75
C LYS A 730 32.50 48.01 21.61
N GLN A 731 31.85 46.87 21.36
CA GLN A 731 32.10 46.00 20.22
C GLN A 731 31.58 46.65 18.92
N GLU A 732 30.42 47.28 18.91
CA GLU A 732 29.84 47.99 17.75
C GLU A 732 30.69 49.20 17.33
N LYS A 733 31.13 50.04 18.28
CA LYS A 733 32.07 51.14 17.96
C LYS A 733 33.40 50.65 17.41
N LYS A 734 33.95 49.56 17.96
CA LYS A 734 35.16 48.92 17.41
C LYS A 734 34.90 48.37 16.00
N LYS A 735 33.74 47.75 15.76
CA LYS A 735 33.34 47.21 14.45
C LYS A 735 33.20 48.32 13.41
N GLN A 736 32.60 49.46 13.76
CA GLN A 736 32.47 50.62 12.86
C GLN A 736 33.83 51.26 12.49
N VAL A 737 34.75 51.39 13.45
CA VAL A 737 36.10 51.92 13.17
C VAL A 737 36.90 50.95 12.28
N LEU A 738 36.88 49.65 12.60
CA LEU A 738 37.57 48.63 11.81
C LEU A 738 37.01 48.54 10.38
N GLN A 739 35.69 48.67 10.22
CA GLN A 739 35.02 48.65 8.92
C GLN A 739 35.40 49.88 8.07
N ALA A 740 35.51 51.07 8.68
CA ALA A 740 35.96 52.28 7.99
C ALA A 740 37.44 52.19 7.55
N GLU A 741 38.31 51.62 8.39
CA GLU A 741 39.72 51.37 8.04
C GLU A 741 39.86 50.37 6.89
N GLN A 742 39.07 49.29 6.91
CA GLN A 742 39.03 48.28 5.85
C GLN A 742 38.53 48.88 4.51
N GLN A 743 37.43 49.64 4.52
CA GLN A 743 36.94 50.32 3.31
C GLN A 743 38.03 51.24 2.72
N LYS A 744 38.72 52.02 3.55
CA LYS A 744 39.82 52.89 3.11
C LYS A 744 40.97 52.09 2.46
N PHE A 745 41.36 50.95 3.05
CA PHE A 745 42.39 50.07 2.49
C PHE A 745 42.01 49.56 1.09
N TYR A 746 40.78 49.07 0.91
CA TYR A 746 40.35 48.54 -0.39
C TYR A 746 40.15 49.62 -1.45
N HIS A 747 39.71 50.83 -1.08
CA HIS A 747 39.66 51.97 -2.01
C HIS A 747 41.06 52.36 -2.51
N GLN A 748 42.06 52.36 -1.62
CA GLN A 748 43.46 52.66 -1.99
C GLN A 748 44.11 51.58 -2.87
N ASN A 749 43.63 50.33 -2.79
CA ASN A 749 44.16 49.19 -3.54
C ASN A 749 43.22 48.72 -4.67
N SER A 750 42.31 49.57 -5.13
CA SER A 750 41.27 49.23 -6.10
C SER A 750 41.80 48.68 -7.43
N GLU A 751 42.92 49.18 -7.96
CA GLU A 751 43.52 48.62 -9.18
C GLU A 751 44.13 47.22 -8.96
N LEU A 752 44.78 46.98 -7.81
CA LEU A 752 45.30 45.66 -7.47
C LEU A 752 44.16 44.65 -7.28
N LEU A 753 43.05 45.10 -6.69
CA LEU A 753 41.82 44.32 -6.53
C LEU A 753 41.22 43.97 -7.91
N ARG A 754 41.09 44.95 -8.80
CA ARG A 754 40.58 44.76 -10.18
C ARG A 754 41.44 43.78 -10.97
N ASN A 755 42.76 43.82 -10.80
CA ASN A 755 43.70 42.91 -11.49
C ASN A 755 43.72 41.49 -10.89
N GLY A 756 42.91 41.21 -9.85
CA GLY A 756 42.88 39.90 -9.22
C GLY A 756 44.13 39.58 -8.39
N ASN A 757 44.80 40.59 -7.82
CA ASN A 757 45.99 40.35 -7.00
C ASN A 757 45.64 39.50 -5.77
N TYR A 758 46.36 38.38 -5.60
CA TYR A 758 46.15 37.40 -4.54
C TYR A 758 46.03 37.99 -3.14
N GLU A 759 46.99 38.82 -2.71
CA GLU A 759 47.08 39.28 -1.33
C GLU A 759 45.89 40.16 -0.95
N VAL A 760 45.39 40.92 -1.93
CA VAL A 760 44.29 41.87 -1.73
C VAL A 760 42.94 41.18 -1.91
N ILE A 761 42.79 40.25 -2.87
CA ILE A 761 41.50 39.66 -3.24
C ILE A 761 41.09 38.45 -2.39
N LEU A 762 42.03 37.84 -1.67
CA LEU A 762 41.78 36.66 -0.84
C LEU A 762 40.74 36.91 0.27
N ALA A 763 40.85 38.02 0.99
CA ALA A 763 39.93 38.33 2.08
C ALA A 763 38.49 38.56 1.59
N PRO A 764 38.24 39.27 0.47
CA PRO A 764 36.94 39.27 -0.21
C PRO A 764 36.42 37.88 -0.59
N ALA A 765 37.27 36.97 -1.08
CA ALA A 765 36.86 35.59 -1.37
C ALA A 765 36.41 34.85 -0.10
N LYS A 766 37.15 34.98 1.01
CA LYS A 766 36.77 34.40 2.30
C LYS A 766 35.48 34.99 2.88
N ALA A 767 35.25 36.29 2.66
CA ALA A 767 33.98 36.93 3.04
C ALA A 767 32.80 36.40 2.22
N TYR A 768 32.99 36.19 0.92
CA TYR A 768 31.98 35.58 0.04
C TYR A 768 31.61 34.16 0.51
N LEU A 769 32.61 33.36 0.90
CA LEU A 769 32.43 32.01 1.45
C LEU A 769 31.99 31.99 2.93
N LYS A 770 31.68 33.14 3.53
CA LYS A 770 31.23 33.28 4.94
C LYS A 770 32.21 32.71 5.98
N MET A 771 33.51 32.76 5.70
CA MET A 771 34.54 32.20 6.59
C MET A 771 34.97 33.15 7.73
N PHE A 772 34.36 34.32 7.86
CA PHE A 772 34.60 35.25 8.97
C PHE A 772 33.51 35.11 10.04
N SER A 773 33.90 35.02 11.31
CA SER A 773 32.99 34.92 12.47
C SER A 773 32.04 36.11 12.62
N ASP A 774 32.37 37.23 11.97
CA ASP A 774 31.75 38.54 12.23
C ASP A 774 30.75 38.96 11.12
N ILE A 775 30.60 38.11 10.09
CA ILE A 775 29.68 38.30 8.96
C ILE A 775 28.32 37.67 9.28
N ASP A 776 27.24 38.42 9.05
CA ASP A 776 25.86 37.95 9.23
C ASP A 776 25.58 36.74 8.31
N SER A 777 24.97 35.68 8.84
CA SER A 777 24.62 34.47 8.09
C SER A 777 23.44 34.69 7.14
N LYS A 778 22.64 35.75 7.34
CA LYS A 778 21.43 36.08 6.58
C LYS A 778 21.63 36.48 5.10
N PRO A 779 22.55 37.38 4.71
CA PRO A 779 22.71 37.78 3.31
C PRO A 779 23.14 36.61 2.41
N ALA A 780 22.76 36.69 1.14
CA ALA A 780 23.25 35.76 0.12
C ALA A 780 24.78 35.92 -0.07
N PRO A 781 25.52 34.88 -0.48
CA PRO A 781 26.99 34.91 -0.56
C PRO A 781 27.57 36.08 -1.35
N TYR A 782 26.99 36.37 -2.52
CA TYR A 782 27.38 37.50 -3.37
C TYR A 782 27.08 38.88 -2.77
N GLN A 783 26.23 38.95 -1.74
CA GLN A 783 25.89 40.17 -1.01
C GLN A 783 26.77 40.37 0.23
N CYS A 784 27.52 39.34 0.68
CA CYS A 784 28.38 39.44 1.86
C CYS A 784 29.49 40.49 1.67
N ILE A 785 30.09 40.56 0.47
CA ILE A 785 31.10 41.60 0.16
C ILE A 785 30.46 42.98 0.14
N THR A 786 29.26 43.13 -0.44
CA THR A 786 28.51 44.40 -0.46
C THR A 786 28.17 44.88 0.95
N ALA A 787 27.71 43.98 1.83
CA ALA A 787 27.40 44.29 3.22
C ALA A 787 28.66 44.66 4.03
N TRP A 788 29.81 44.08 3.67
CA TRP A 788 31.08 44.32 4.36
C TRP A 788 31.77 45.62 3.90
N LEU A 789 31.99 45.77 2.58
CA LEU A 789 32.85 46.80 1.98
C LEU A 789 32.10 47.83 1.11
N GLY A 790 30.78 47.68 0.93
CA GLY A 790 29.97 48.54 0.06
C GLY A 790 29.91 48.05 -1.39
N SER A 791 28.94 48.59 -2.15
CA SER A 791 28.63 48.14 -3.52
C SER A 791 29.74 48.45 -4.53
N GLU A 792 30.43 49.58 -4.39
CA GLU A 792 31.49 50.00 -5.32
C GLU A 792 32.68 49.05 -5.29
N ILE A 793 33.24 48.79 -4.11
CA ILE A 793 34.34 47.83 -3.94
C ILE A 793 33.89 46.41 -4.28
N SER A 794 32.65 46.03 -3.95
CA SER A 794 32.13 44.71 -4.32
C SER A 794 32.14 44.49 -5.84
N ASN A 795 31.79 45.49 -6.65
CA ASN A 795 31.85 45.36 -8.11
C ASN A 795 33.29 45.17 -8.60
N ILE A 796 34.25 45.90 -8.02
CA ILE A 796 35.68 45.76 -8.33
C ILE A 796 36.20 44.37 -7.92
N CYS A 797 35.74 43.81 -6.80
CA CYS A 797 36.04 42.42 -6.41
C CYS A 797 35.54 41.43 -7.46
N MET A 798 34.32 41.61 -7.99
CA MET A 798 33.77 40.71 -9.01
C MET A 798 34.59 40.74 -10.31
N GLU A 799 35.05 41.92 -10.74
CA GLU A 799 36.00 42.05 -11.86
C GLU A 799 37.34 41.36 -11.55
N GLY A 800 37.83 41.51 -10.33
CA GLY A 800 39.05 40.87 -9.85
C GLY A 800 38.99 39.34 -9.85
N PHE A 801 37.85 38.76 -9.45
CA PHE A 801 37.64 37.30 -9.48
C PHE A 801 37.68 36.78 -10.92
N GLU A 802 37.01 37.47 -11.85
CA GLU A 802 37.00 37.14 -13.26
C GLU A 802 38.41 37.23 -13.90
N ASN A 803 39.16 38.28 -13.57
CA ASN A 803 40.53 38.45 -14.03
C ASN A 803 41.48 37.40 -13.43
N PHE A 804 41.28 36.99 -12.18
CA PHE A 804 42.05 35.90 -11.57
C PHE A 804 41.83 34.55 -12.28
N LEU A 805 40.58 34.30 -12.68
CA LEU A 805 40.16 33.08 -13.36
C LEU A 805 40.69 32.98 -14.80
N THR A 806 40.64 34.10 -15.54
CA THR A 806 41.04 34.19 -16.97
C THR A 806 42.54 34.46 -17.18
N ASN A 807 43.32 34.69 -16.13
CA ASN A 807 44.76 34.95 -16.25
C ASN A 807 45.52 33.72 -16.79
N ASN A 808 46.38 33.95 -17.80
CA ASN A 808 47.07 32.93 -18.59
C ASN A 808 48.14 32.11 -17.84
N ALA A 809 48.60 32.58 -16.67
CA ALA A 809 49.54 31.84 -15.82
C ALA A 809 48.84 31.40 -14.53
N PRO A 810 48.31 30.17 -14.44
CA PRO A 810 47.70 29.66 -13.22
C PRO A 810 48.74 29.58 -12.10
N LYS A 811 48.44 30.23 -10.96
CA LYS A 811 49.27 30.16 -9.75
C LYS A 811 49.08 28.87 -8.96
N VAL A 812 47.94 28.21 -9.10
CA VAL A 812 47.64 26.89 -8.54
C VAL A 812 47.30 26.00 -9.70
N ARG A 813 48.08 24.93 -9.86
CA ARG A 813 47.82 23.91 -10.87
C ARG A 813 47.02 22.77 -10.27
N ALA A 814 46.46 21.95 -11.15
CA ALA A 814 45.71 20.76 -10.74
C ALA A 814 46.61 19.79 -9.94
N GLU A 815 47.91 19.71 -10.27
CA GLU A 815 48.87 18.85 -9.57
C GLU A 815 49.12 19.31 -8.12
N ASP A 816 49.17 20.62 -7.88
CA ASP A 816 49.40 21.19 -6.53
C ASP A 816 48.26 20.81 -5.57
N ILE A 817 47.03 20.70 -6.09
CA ILE A 817 45.82 20.34 -5.32
C ILE A 817 45.82 18.86 -4.93
N LEU A 818 46.57 18.01 -5.63
CA LEU A 818 46.69 16.59 -5.30
C LEU A 818 47.68 16.35 -4.15
N GLU A 819 48.65 17.24 -3.96
CA GLU A 819 49.56 17.22 -2.80
C GLU A 819 48.86 17.68 -1.49
N ILE A 820 47.88 18.60 -1.59
CA ILE A 820 47.05 19.10 -0.45
C ILE A 820 46.51 17.97 0.42
N ARG A 821 45.94 16.92 -0.21
CA ARG A 821 45.27 15.85 0.51
C ARG A 821 46.25 14.89 1.21
N LYS A 822 47.52 14.86 0.77
CA LYS A 822 48.58 14.08 1.43
C LYS A 822 49.12 14.79 2.67
N GLU A 823 49.12 16.13 2.71
CA GLU A 823 49.70 16.94 3.79
C GLU A 823 48.68 17.70 4.67
N SER A 824 47.37 17.59 4.40
CA SER A 824 46.29 18.34 5.06
C SER A 824 46.46 19.86 5.01
N ARG A 825 47.02 20.40 3.91
CA ARG A 825 47.28 21.84 3.73
C ARG A 825 46.27 22.49 2.80
N ILE A 826 45.61 23.58 3.23
CA ILE A 826 44.68 24.33 2.38
C ILE A 826 45.43 25.49 1.71
N TYR A 827 45.48 25.52 0.37
CA TYR A 827 45.91 26.71 -0.37
C TYR A 827 44.77 27.73 -0.42
N ASN A 828 45.02 28.91 0.13
CA ASN A 828 44.05 29.99 0.23
C ASN A 828 43.56 30.47 -1.15
N GLU A 829 44.39 30.30 -2.17
CA GLU A 829 44.15 30.60 -3.57
C GLU A 829 42.92 29.85 -4.12
N CYS A 830 42.64 28.64 -3.62
CA CYS A 830 41.49 27.85 -4.04
C CYS A 830 40.16 28.55 -3.71
N PHE A 831 40.10 29.35 -2.64
CA PHE A 831 38.91 30.13 -2.30
C PHE A 831 38.58 31.17 -3.38
N ILE A 832 39.60 31.81 -3.94
CA ILE A 832 39.44 32.81 -5.02
C ILE A 832 38.91 32.11 -6.29
N LEU A 833 39.46 30.94 -6.61
CA LEU A 833 39.04 30.13 -7.76
C LEU A 833 37.56 29.70 -7.66
N ILE A 834 37.15 29.16 -6.51
CA ILE A 834 35.76 28.70 -6.30
C ILE A 834 34.78 29.87 -6.38
N VAL A 835 35.10 31.02 -5.78
CA VAL A 835 34.24 32.22 -5.85
C VAL A 835 34.11 32.72 -7.29
N ALA A 836 35.20 32.73 -8.06
CA ALA A 836 35.16 33.14 -9.47
C ALA A 836 34.28 32.21 -10.32
N LEU A 837 34.43 30.89 -10.16
CA LEU A 837 33.60 29.90 -10.84
C LEU A 837 32.12 30.01 -10.42
N ALA A 838 31.86 30.21 -9.12
CA ALA A 838 30.51 30.39 -8.60
C ALA A 838 29.81 31.62 -9.19
N GLU A 839 30.53 32.74 -9.34
CA GLU A 839 29.96 33.95 -9.95
C GLU A 839 29.65 33.78 -11.44
N ARG A 840 30.47 33.02 -12.19
CA ARG A 840 30.16 32.70 -13.60
C ARG A 840 28.93 31.83 -13.75
N VAL A 841 28.78 30.81 -12.89
CA VAL A 841 27.58 29.96 -12.86
C VAL A 841 26.36 30.79 -12.49
N ARG A 842 26.44 31.60 -11.42
CA ARG A 842 25.34 32.49 -10.99
C ARG A 842 24.89 33.48 -12.08
N LYS A 843 25.82 33.97 -12.90
CA LYS A 843 25.54 34.93 -13.99
C LYS A 843 25.24 34.25 -15.34
N ASN A 844 25.24 32.93 -15.42
CA ASN A 844 25.06 32.16 -16.67
C ASN A 844 26.04 32.58 -17.79
N ILE A 845 27.30 32.87 -17.44
CA ILE A 845 28.34 33.28 -18.41
C ILE A 845 28.90 32.07 -19.19
N GLY A 846 28.85 30.88 -18.59
CA GLY A 846 29.44 29.65 -19.15
C GLY A 846 30.91 29.43 -18.72
N LEU A 847 31.40 28.20 -18.93
CA LEU A 847 32.75 27.74 -18.55
C LEU A 847 33.62 27.32 -19.76
N ASN A 848 33.07 27.42 -20.97
CA ASN A 848 33.58 26.91 -22.24
C ASN A 848 34.83 27.66 -22.77
N ASP A 849 35.06 28.90 -22.33
CA ASP A 849 36.23 29.72 -22.67
C ASP A 849 37.43 29.49 -21.72
N LEU A 850 37.24 28.76 -20.62
CA LEU A 850 38.31 28.47 -19.66
C LEU A 850 39.17 27.28 -20.12
N PRO A 851 40.49 27.28 -19.85
CA PRO A 851 41.35 26.14 -20.13
C PRO A 851 41.06 24.96 -19.17
N ASP A 852 41.29 23.74 -19.63
CA ASP A 852 40.99 22.50 -18.86
C ASP A 852 41.68 22.49 -17.49
N GLU A 853 42.90 23.01 -17.38
CA GLU A 853 43.64 23.12 -16.13
C GLU A 853 42.87 23.89 -15.03
N ARG A 854 42.11 24.94 -15.40
CA ARG A 854 41.29 25.72 -14.45
C ARG A 854 40.05 24.94 -14.01
N LEU A 855 39.46 24.18 -14.93
CA LEU A 855 38.33 23.31 -14.62
C LEU A 855 38.77 22.14 -13.74
N PHE A 856 39.92 21.52 -14.02
CA PHE A 856 40.50 20.47 -13.18
C PHE A 856 40.80 20.99 -11.77
N ALA A 857 41.44 22.16 -11.63
CA ALA A 857 41.72 22.75 -10.32
C ALA A 857 40.45 23.06 -9.52
N GLY A 858 39.41 23.60 -10.17
CA GLY A 858 38.10 23.84 -9.54
C GLY A 858 37.43 22.53 -9.12
N TYR A 859 37.41 21.53 -10.02
CA TYR A 859 36.84 20.21 -9.78
C TYR A 859 37.53 19.48 -8.62
N PHE A 860 38.87 19.43 -8.60
CA PHE A 860 39.64 18.75 -7.55
C PHE A 860 39.47 19.43 -6.18
N THR A 861 39.36 20.75 -6.15
CA THR A 861 39.08 21.50 -4.92
C THR A 861 37.72 21.10 -4.34
N LEU A 862 36.68 21.08 -5.16
CA LEU A 862 35.31 20.72 -4.73
C LEU A 862 35.16 19.23 -4.40
N MET A 863 35.93 18.35 -5.04
CA MET A 863 36.01 16.92 -4.69
C MET A 863 36.63 16.69 -3.30
N ASN A 864 37.50 17.59 -2.83
CA ASN A 864 38.07 17.54 -1.49
C ASN A 864 37.16 18.19 -0.44
N CYS A 865 36.53 19.32 -0.75
CA CYS A 865 35.60 20.01 0.16
C CYS A 865 34.50 20.75 -0.62
N ARG A 866 33.23 20.49 -0.27
CA ARG A 866 32.05 21.05 -0.93
C ARG A 866 31.70 22.46 -0.45
N TYR A 867 32.63 23.40 -0.64
CA TYR A 867 32.43 24.81 -0.31
C TYR A 867 31.21 25.43 -1.00
N ASP A 868 30.82 24.90 -2.17
CA ASP A 868 29.60 25.24 -2.89
C ASP A 868 28.33 24.92 -2.07
N GLN A 869 28.31 23.79 -1.36
CA GLN A 869 27.18 23.39 -0.50
C GLN A 869 27.12 24.19 0.80
N GLU A 870 28.27 24.42 1.45
CA GLU A 870 28.36 25.20 2.70
C GLU A 870 27.81 26.63 2.53
N VAL A 871 27.92 27.18 1.32
CA VAL A 871 27.57 28.55 0.99
C VAL A 871 26.25 28.63 0.19
N LYS A 872 25.56 27.50 -0.02
CA LYS A 872 24.28 27.36 -0.76
C LYS A 872 24.32 27.87 -2.20
N ILE A 873 25.38 27.53 -2.94
CA ILE A 873 25.50 27.76 -4.39
C ILE A 873 25.67 26.41 -5.09
N PRO A 874 24.64 25.55 -5.11
CA PRO A 874 24.80 24.11 -5.25
C PRO A 874 25.22 23.62 -6.64
N GLU A 875 25.08 24.44 -7.69
CA GLU A 875 25.22 24.00 -9.09
C GLU A 875 26.65 24.07 -9.63
N VAL A 876 27.61 24.65 -8.88
CA VAL A 876 28.97 24.90 -9.40
C VAL A 876 29.74 23.61 -9.69
N PHE A 877 29.66 22.63 -8.78
CA PHE A 877 30.31 21.33 -8.98
C PHE A 877 29.77 20.60 -10.22
N GLU A 878 28.44 20.60 -10.37
CA GLU A 878 27.74 19.91 -11.44
C GLU A 878 28.01 20.56 -12.80
N GLU A 879 28.08 21.89 -12.86
CA GLU A 879 28.37 22.61 -14.10
C GLU A 879 29.81 22.41 -14.59
N ILE A 880 30.78 22.38 -13.67
CA ILE A 880 32.17 22.00 -14.00
C ILE A 880 32.21 20.57 -14.52
N GLU A 881 31.58 19.63 -13.81
CA GLU A 881 31.54 18.22 -14.21
C GLU A 881 30.88 18.01 -15.60
N ASN A 882 29.76 18.69 -15.85
CA ASN A 882 29.05 18.62 -17.13
C ASN A 882 29.90 19.19 -18.28
N GLU A 883 30.65 20.27 -18.04
CA GLU A 883 31.56 20.85 -19.03
C GLU A 883 32.76 19.91 -19.31
N LEU A 884 33.36 19.30 -18.27
CA LEU A 884 34.41 18.30 -18.45
C LEU A 884 33.91 17.07 -19.23
N LEU A 885 32.67 16.65 -18.98
CA LEU A 885 32.02 15.57 -19.73
C LEU A 885 31.82 15.96 -21.20
N ARG A 886 31.34 17.18 -21.47
CA ARG A 886 31.14 17.72 -22.83
C ARG A 886 32.44 17.78 -23.62
N ARG A 887 33.56 18.09 -22.95
CA ARG A 887 34.92 18.11 -23.54
C ARG A 887 35.56 16.72 -23.69
N GLY A 888 34.99 15.69 -23.07
CA GLY A 888 35.55 14.33 -23.08
C GLY A 888 36.78 14.14 -22.19
N CYS A 889 37.05 15.07 -21.26
CA CYS A 889 38.23 15.04 -20.37
C CYS A 889 37.89 14.62 -18.93
N LEU A 890 36.63 14.30 -18.63
CA LEU A 890 36.21 13.86 -17.30
C LEU A 890 36.89 12.55 -16.85
N GLU A 891 37.07 11.57 -17.75
CA GLU A 891 37.77 10.32 -17.41
C GLU A 891 39.23 10.59 -16.99
N GLU A 892 39.90 11.49 -17.71
CA GLU A 892 41.27 11.92 -17.40
C GLU A 892 41.34 12.65 -16.06
N ALA A 893 40.42 13.59 -15.80
CA ALA A 893 40.34 14.30 -14.52
C ALA A 893 40.19 13.33 -13.33
N LEU A 894 39.33 12.31 -13.47
CA LEU A 894 39.12 11.30 -12.44
C LEU A 894 40.39 10.44 -12.21
N GLN A 895 41.11 10.07 -13.27
CA GLN A 895 42.38 9.35 -13.15
C GLN A 895 43.43 10.17 -12.40
N LEU A 896 43.62 11.43 -12.83
CA LEU A 896 44.55 12.35 -12.19
C LEU A 896 44.23 12.54 -10.70
N PHE A 897 42.94 12.57 -10.35
CA PHE A 897 42.51 12.71 -8.95
C PHE A 897 42.73 11.44 -8.11
N TYR A 898 42.29 10.28 -8.60
CA TYR A 898 42.23 9.06 -7.77
C TYR A 898 43.51 8.20 -7.80
N GLU A 899 44.24 8.15 -8.92
CA GLU A 899 45.42 7.28 -9.03
C GLU A 899 46.53 7.58 -8.01
N PRO A 900 46.88 8.86 -7.73
CA PRO A 900 47.84 9.18 -6.67
C PRO A 900 47.39 8.71 -5.27
N LEU A 901 46.07 8.71 -5.02
CA LEU A 901 45.49 8.27 -3.74
C LEU A 901 45.56 6.75 -3.59
N PHE A 902 45.34 6.01 -4.68
CA PHE A 902 45.53 4.55 -4.70
C PHE A 902 46.99 4.16 -4.51
N GLN A 903 47.94 4.86 -5.16
CA GLN A 903 49.38 4.64 -4.99
C GLN A 903 49.83 4.84 -3.53
N SER A 904 49.29 5.87 -2.88
CA SER A 904 49.58 6.18 -1.47
C SER A 904 48.74 5.36 -0.47
N ARG A 905 47.89 4.43 -0.95
CA ARG A 905 47.03 3.54 -0.13
C ARG A 905 46.10 4.29 0.82
N PHE A 906 45.57 5.43 0.39
CA PHE A 906 44.64 6.21 1.20
C PHE A 906 43.33 5.45 1.42
N ALA A 907 42.89 5.28 2.68
CA ALA A 907 41.70 4.50 2.99
C ALA A 907 40.39 5.28 2.76
N ASP A 908 40.37 6.57 3.09
CA ASP A 908 39.15 7.39 3.05
C ASP A 908 39.08 8.28 1.79
N ILE A 909 38.56 7.69 0.72
CA ILE A 909 38.42 8.33 -0.59
C ILE A 909 36.95 8.74 -0.81
N HIS A 910 36.63 9.99 -0.46
CA HIS A 910 35.33 10.61 -0.77
C HIS A 910 35.03 10.64 -2.28
N GLY A 911 33.74 10.51 -2.62
CA GLY A 911 33.23 10.63 -3.99
C GLY A 911 33.37 9.38 -4.87
N LEU A 912 34.23 8.41 -4.50
CA LEU A 912 34.48 7.23 -5.35
C LEU A 912 33.21 6.40 -5.60
N TYR A 913 32.37 6.24 -4.58
CA TYR A 913 31.07 5.58 -4.72
C TYR A 913 30.20 6.21 -5.83
N ASN A 914 30.13 7.55 -5.89
CA ASN A 914 29.35 8.26 -6.89
C ASN A 914 29.90 8.02 -8.30
N VAL A 915 31.22 7.98 -8.45
CA VAL A 915 31.88 7.72 -9.75
C VAL A 915 31.63 6.28 -10.20
N MET A 916 31.65 5.33 -9.28
CA MET A 916 31.44 3.92 -9.59
C MET A 916 29.98 3.56 -9.89
N ASN A 917 29.01 4.31 -9.35
CA ASN A 917 27.58 3.96 -9.45
C ASN A 917 26.72 5.02 -10.17
N GLY A 918 27.23 6.23 -10.39
CA GLY A 918 26.48 7.35 -10.94
C GLY A 918 26.14 7.17 -12.42
N ALA A 919 24.91 7.53 -12.79
CA ALA A 919 24.41 7.38 -14.17
C ALA A 919 25.29 8.09 -15.20
N LYS A 920 25.90 9.23 -14.84
CA LYS A 920 26.77 10.04 -15.70
C LYS A 920 28.07 9.31 -16.12
N TYR A 921 28.58 8.38 -15.31
CA TYR A 921 29.88 7.72 -15.54
C TYR A 921 29.76 6.31 -16.15
N LYS A 922 28.54 5.82 -16.39
CA LYS A 922 28.27 4.44 -16.85
C LYS A 922 28.99 4.04 -18.15
N SER A 923 29.40 5.02 -18.97
CA SER A 923 30.09 4.75 -20.24
C SER A 923 31.54 4.28 -20.06
N PHE A 924 32.20 4.59 -18.93
CA PHE A 924 33.62 4.27 -18.72
C PHE A 924 33.97 3.76 -17.31
N ASN A 925 33.10 3.88 -16.31
CA ASN A 925 33.36 3.47 -14.91
C ASN A 925 33.84 2.02 -14.76
N ILE A 926 33.26 1.06 -15.50
CA ILE A 926 33.60 -0.36 -15.40
C ILE A 926 35.02 -0.64 -15.92
N GLU A 927 35.41 -0.03 -17.04
CA GLU A 927 36.77 -0.18 -17.57
C GLU A 927 37.80 0.54 -16.69
N LEU A 928 37.42 1.68 -16.11
CA LEU A 928 38.23 2.40 -15.14
C LEU A 928 38.49 1.55 -13.88
N ALA A 929 37.45 0.91 -13.33
CA ALA A 929 37.57 0.00 -12.18
C ALA A 929 38.50 -1.19 -12.48
N LYS A 930 38.34 -1.83 -13.65
CA LYS A 930 39.25 -2.92 -14.10
C LYS A 930 40.69 -2.44 -14.22
N ARG A 931 40.91 -1.24 -14.77
CA ARG A 931 42.24 -0.65 -14.95
C ARG A 931 42.91 -0.40 -13.60
N TRP A 932 42.24 0.30 -12.71
CA TRP A 932 42.75 0.61 -11.38
C TRP A 932 43.05 -0.66 -10.57
N MET A 933 42.17 -1.67 -10.62
CA MET A 933 42.43 -2.95 -9.96
C MET A 933 43.66 -3.71 -10.49
N LYS A 934 43.98 -3.58 -11.78
CA LYS A 934 45.17 -4.20 -12.40
C LYS A 934 46.44 -3.40 -12.09
N GLN A 935 46.36 -2.07 -12.19
CA GLN A 935 47.50 -1.17 -12.06
C GLN A 935 47.95 -1.01 -10.61
N PHE A 936 47.00 -1.04 -9.66
CA PHE A 936 47.27 -0.88 -8.23
C PHE A 936 46.92 -2.18 -7.48
N PRO A 937 47.89 -3.09 -7.27
CA PRO A 937 47.66 -4.38 -6.60
C PRO A 937 47.51 -4.27 -5.07
N LEU A 938 47.78 -3.11 -4.47
CA LEU A 938 47.79 -2.88 -3.03
C LEU A 938 46.90 -1.70 -2.61
N ILE A 939 45.71 -1.59 -3.21
CA ILE A 939 44.69 -0.60 -2.83
C ILE A 939 44.20 -0.90 -1.39
N ALA A 940 43.83 0.14 -0.64
CA ALA A 940 43.23 -0.01 0.68
C ALA A 940 41.84 -0.69 0.62
N LEU A 941 41.37 -1.25 1.73
CA LEU A 941 40.13 -2.06 1.79
C LEU A 941 38.87 -1.31 1.31
N LYS A 942 38.63 -0.08 1.79
CA LYS A 942 37.40 0.67 1.47
C LYS A 942 37.33 1.01 -0.03
N PRO A 943 38.36 1.61 -0.66
CA PRO A 943 38.28 1.88 -2.09
C PRO A 943 38.27 0.60 -2.94
N GLU A 944 39.00 -0.45 -2.54
CA GLU A 944 38.95 -1.74 -3.23
C GLU A 944 37.53 -2.33 -3.20
N SER A 945 36.82 -2.23 -2.07
CA SER A 945 35.43 -2.69 -1.95
C SER A 945 34.49 -1.96 -2.92
N GLU A 946 34.63 -0.65 -3.08
CA GLU A 946 33.82 0.14 -4.02
C GLU A 946 34.03 -0.30 -5.48
N LEU A 947 35.29 -0.55 -5.86
CA LEU A 947 35.62 -1.04 -7.21
C LEU A 947 35.05 -2.44 -7.45
N ILE A 948 35.21 -3.35 -6.49
CA ILE A 948 34.70 -4.72 -6.60
C ILE A 948 33.19 -4.70 -6.73
N ASP A 949 32.49 -3.98 -5.86
CA ASP A 949 31.03 -3.96 -5.89
C ASP A 949 30.52 -3.44 -7.24
N SER A 950 31.13 -2.38 -7.79
CA SER A 950 30.80 -1.87 -9.13
C SER A 950 30.94 -2.96 -10.20
N LEU A 951 32.03 -3.72 -10.17
CA LEU A 951 32.29 -4.83 -11.09
C LEU A 951 31.33 -6.02 -10.88
N LEU A 952 30.99 -6.32 -9.63
CA LEU A 952 30.07 -7.39 -9.26
C LEU A 952 28.67 -7.11 -9.82
N TYR A 953 28.18 -5.89 -9.61
CA TYR A 953 26.86 -5.47 -10.09
C TYR A 953 26.80 -5.24 -11.61
N ALA A 954 27.94 -4.96 -12.25
CA ALA A 954 28.06 -4.94 -13.70
C ALA A 954 28.26 -6.34 -14.33
N GLY A 955 28.16 -7.42 -13.54
CA GLY A 955 28.26 -8.80 -14.01
C GLY A 955 29.65 -9.19 -14.52
N GLN A 956 30.71 -8.52 -14.09
CA GLN A 956 32.09 -8.78 -14.53
C GLN A 956 32.73 -9.98 -13.80
N PHE A 957 31.99 -11.09 -13.70
CA PHE A 957 32.35 -12.26 -12.89
C PHE A 957 33.65 -12.92 -13.34
N ASP A 958 33.93 -13.01 -14.65
CA ASP A 958 35.18 -13.58 -15.17
C ASP A 958 36.42 -12.81 -14.71
N PHE A 959 36.31 -11.48 -14.64
CA PHE A 959 37.41 -10.63 -14.17
C PHE A 959 37.64 -10.79 -12.67
N LEU A 960 36.57 -10.82 -11.88
CA LEU A 960 36.63 -11.05 -10.43
C LEU A 960 37.17 -12.45 -10.11
N LYS A 961 36.72 -13.48 -10.82
CA LYS A 961 37.18 -14.86 -10.66
C LYS A 961 38.68 -15.02 -10.93
N LYS A 962 39.21 -14.36 -11.97
CA LYS A 962 40.67 -14.32 -12.22
C LYS A 962 41.45 -13.66 -11.09
N SER A 963 40.92 -12.57 -10.54
CA SER A 963 41.55 -11.78 -9.47
C SER A 963 41.56 -12.49 -8.12
N LEU A 964 40.57 -13.37 -7.87
CA LEU A 964 40.38 -14.08 -6.60
C LEU A 964 41.61 -14.91 -6.18
N SER A 965 42.24 -15.61 -7.11
CA SER A 965 43.42 -16.46 -6.84
C SER A 965 44.65 -15.68 -6.33
N GLN A 966 44.77 -14.41 -6.72
CA GLN A 966 45.87 -13.53 -6.31
C GLN A 966 45.55 -12.84 -4.99
N ARG A 967 44.30 -12.41 -4.81
CA ARG A 967 43.87 -11.57 -3.68
C ARG A 967 43.50 -12.37 -2.42
N THR A 968 43.26 -13.67 -2.52
CA THR A 968 43.04 -14.56 -1.36
C THR A 968 44.32 -14.92 -0.57
N LYS A 969 45.50 -14.56 -1.10
CA LYS A 969 46.82 -14.74 -0.45
C LYS A 969 47.32 -13.50 0.30
N LEU A 970 46.51 -12.44 0.38
CA LEU A 970 46.88 -11.20 1.09
C LEU A 970 47.03 -11.46 2.60
N GLU A 971 47.99 -10.75 3.22
CA GLU A 971 48.22 -10.81 4.68
C GLU A 971 47.11 -10.10 5.48
N ASN A 972 46.39 -9.16 4.85
CA ASN A 972 45.28 -8.44 5.49
C ASN A 972 44.03 -9.34 5.59
N ILE A 973 43.63 -9.65 6.82
CA ILE A 973 42.53 -10.57 7.13
C ILE A 973 41.18 -10.06 6.60
N GLU A 974 40.87 -8.78 6.77
CA GLU A 974 39.59 -8.20 6.33
C GLU A 974 39.48 -8.20 4.80
N GLN A 975 40.57 -7.85 4.09
CA GLN A 975 40.62 -7.95 2.63
C GLN A 975 40.48 -9.39 2.15
N ARG A 976 41.13 -10.34 2.84
CA ARG A 976 41.02 -11.76 2.52
C ARG A 976 39.59 -12.28 2.70
N GLN A 977 38.95 -11.98 3.83
CA GLN A 977 37.55 -12.33 4.10
C GLN A 977 36.61 -11.75 3.04
N ASN A 978 36.83 -10.49 2.67
CA ASN A 978 36.09 -9.82 1.61
C ASN A 978 36.14 -10.60 0.28
N TRP A 979 37.33 -11.00 -0.15
CA TRP A 979 37.54 -11.79 -1.36
C TRP A 979 36.93 -13.21 -1.30
N ILE A 980 36.93 -13.83 -0.12
CA ILE A 980 36.21 -15.10 0.10
C ILE A 980 34.69 -14.90 -0.07
N GLY A 981 34.13 -13.84 0.50
CA GLY A 981 32.71 -13.50 0.35
C GLY A 981 32.30 -13.30 -1.11
N ILE A 982 33.13 -12.62 -1.90
CA ILE A 982 32.93 -12.47 -3.35
C ILE A 982 32.99 -13.83 -4.06
N GLY A 983 33.93 -14.70 -3.66
CA GLY A 983 34.03 -16.08 -4.15
C GLY A 983 32.74 -16.87 -3.98
N LEU A 984 32.09 -16.76 -2.82
CA LEU A 984 30.81 -17.45 -2.56
C LEU A 984 29.70 -16.98 -3.50
N ILE A 985 29.71 -15.69 -3.88
CA ILE A 985 28.71 -15.10 -4.78
C ILE A 985 28.92 -15.57 -6.23
N ILE A 986 30.17 -15.64 -6.70
CA ILE A 986 30.49 -15.90 -8.12
C ILE A 986 30.81 -17.37 -8.44
N ASP A 987 31.32 -18.13 -7.47
CA ASP A 987 31.77 -19.53 -7.62
C ASP A 987 31.65 -20.29 -6.29
N PHE A 988 30.40 -20.47 -5.87
CA PHE A 988 30.04 -21.04 -4.56
C PHE A 988 30.70 -22.40 -4.27
N GLU A 989 30.57 -23.35 -5.19
CA GLU A 989 31.00 -24.75 -4.99
C GLU A 989 32.51 -24.88 -4.79
N GLU A 990 33.30 -24.12 -5.54
CA GLU A 990 34.76 -24.15 -5.41
C GLU A 990 35.23 -23.38 -4.17
N THR A 991 34.60 -22.25 -3.88
CA THR A 991 34.96 -21.39 -2.74
C THR A 991 34.70 -22.10 -1.41
N ILE A 992 33.56 -22.78 -1.25
CA ILE A 992 33.28 -23.57 -0.04
C ILE A 992 34.32 -24.67 0.17
N LYS A 993 34.70 -25.41 -0.88
CA LYS A 993 35.69 -26.48 -0.78
C LYS A 993 37.05 -25.94 -0.35
N GLN A 994 37.43 -24.77 -0.86
CA GLN A 994 38.74 -24.18 -0.61
C GLN A 994 38.85 -23.51 0.77
N PHE A 995 37.80 -22.85 1.26
CA PHE A 995 37.85 -21.98 2.46
C PHE A 995 36.91 -22.42 3.59
N HIS A 996 36.56 -23.70 3.65
CA HIS A 996 35.60 -24.25 4.61
C HIS A 996 35.88 -23.88 6.09
N LYS A 997 37.14 -23.69 6.50
CA LYS A 997 37.48 -23.36 7.89
C LYS A 997 37.18 -21.91 8.24
N GLU A 998 37.48 -20.98 7.31
CA GLU A 998 37.25 -19.55 7.48
C GLU A 998 35.76 -19.17 7.47
N LEU A 999 34.91 -20.03 6.92
CA LEU A 999 33.47 -19.80 6.75
C LEU A 999 32.61 -20.17 7.98
N PHE A 1000 33.22 -20.75 9.02
CA PHE A 1000 32.54 -21.07 10.30
C PHE A 1000 32.54 -19.90 11.31
N ASP A 1001 33.09 -18.75 10.94
CA ASP A 1001 33.00 -17.55 11.77
C ASP A 1001 31.58 -16.97 11.70
N ARG A 1002 30.92 -16.85 12.86
CA ARG A 1002 29.58 -16.27 12.99
C ARG A 1002 29.46 -14.86 12.43
N ASP A 1003 30.55 -14.07 12.48
CA ASP A 1003 30.55 -12.68 12.02
C ASP A 1003 30.73 -12.58 10.50
N PHE A 1004 30.98 -13.72 9.82
CA PHE A 1004 31.10 -13.79 8.37
C PHE A 1004 29.79 -13.45 7.64
N ILE A 1005 28.64 -13.57 8.32
CA ILE A 1005 27.34 -13.10 7.81
C ILE A 1005 27.41 -11.63 7.36
N TRP A 1006 28.15 -10.78 8.09
CA TRP A 1006 28.27 -9.36 7.78
C TRP A 1006 29.07 -9.11 6.52
N THR A 1007 30.10 -9.92 6.27
CA THR A 1007 30.87 -9.88 5.01
C THR A 1007 29.99 -10.20 3.81
N ILE A 1008 29.11 -11.21 3.95
CA ILE A 1008 28.16 -11.58 2.88
C ILE A 1008 27.11 -10.49 2.70
N ARG A 1009 26.48 -10.03 3.80
CA ARG A 1009 25.43 -9.01 3.77
C ARG A 1009 25.93 -7.69 3.19
N ASP A 1010 27.11 -7.23 3.59
CA ASP A 1010 27.70 -5.97 3.10
C ASP A 1010 27.90 -6.02 1.57
N ARG A 1011 28.09 -7.21 0.97
CA ARG A 1011 28.20 -7.41 -0.49
C ARG A 1011 26.86 -7.58 -1.21
N LEU A 1012 25.89 -8.25 -0.59
CA LEU A 1012 24.60 -8.51 -1.22
C LEU A 1012 23.66 -7.30 -1.12
N ASN A 1013 23.56 -6.69 0.07
CA ASN A 1013 22.62 -5.60 0.32
C ASN A 1013 23.21 -4.22 0.00
N GLY A 1014 24.54 -4.07 0.05
CA GLY A 1014 25.25 -2.81 -0.15
C GLY A 1014 24.87 -1.76 0.89
N LYS A 1015 25.79 -1.40 1.78
CA LYS A 1015 25.54 -0.50 2.94
C LYS A 1015 24.75 0.81 2.66
N TYR A 1016 24.70 1.30 1.41
CA TYR A 1016 24.04 2.55 1.02
C TYR A 1016 23.43 2.53 -0.41
N ARG A 1017 22.91 1.39 -0.91
CA ARG A 1017 22.46 1.30 -2.31
C ARG A 1017 20.94 1.37 -2.45
N GLU A 1018 20.43 2.47 -3.02
CA GLU A 1018 19.03 2.60 -3.47
C GLU A 1018 18.68 1.63 -4.61
N ASN A 1019 19.68 1.12 -5.33
CA ASN A 1019 19.52 0.13 -6.38
C ASN A 1019 19.98 -1.26 -5.90
N LYS A 1020 19.04 -2.08 -5.40
CA LYS A 1020 19.24 -3.52 -5.22
C LYS A 1020 19.43 -4.15 -6.60
N ALA A 1021 20.66 -4.40 -7.01
CA ALA A 1021 20.91 -5.14 -8.24
C ALA A 1021 20.43 -6.60 -8.08
N ASN A 1022 19.71 -7.10 -9.09
CA ASN A 1022 19.22 -8.48 -9.14
C ASN A 1022 20.36 -9.46 -9.47
N LEU A 1023 21.29 -9.67 -8.54
CA LEU A 1023 22.25 -10.77 -8.65
C LEU A 1023 21.49 -12.10 -8.61
N GLN A 1024 21.58 -12.90 -9.68
CA GLN A 1024 21.03 -14.26 -9.69
C GLN A 1024 21.92 -15.17 -8.84
N LEU A 1025 21.62 -15.25 -7.55
CA LEU A 1025 22.34 -16.10 -6.60
C LEU A 1025 21.95 -17.57 -6.80
N SER A 1026 22.93 -18.47 -6.60
CA SER A 1026 22.67 -19.91 -6.69
C SER A 1026 21.80 -20.40 -5.53
N VAL A 1027 20.93 -21.38 -5.79
CA VAL A 1027 20.08 -22.01 -4.76
C VAL A 1027 20.91 -22.58 -3.61
N ASN A 1028 22.04 -23.24 -3.94
CA ASN A 1028 22.92 -23.85 -2.94
C ASN A 1028 23.55 -22.80 -2.03
N PHE A 1029 23.90 -21.62 -2.55
CA PHE A 1029 24.42 -20.52 -1.73
C PHE A 1029 23.37 -19.97 -0.77
N LEU A 1030 22.14 -19.73 -1.25
CA LEU A 1030 21.04 -19.24 -0.41
C LEU A 1030 20.69 -20.25 0.70
N GLU A 1031 20.60 -21.54 0.35
CA GLU A 1031 20.35 -22.61 1.31
C GLU A 1031 21.47 -22.71 2.36
N TRP A 1032 22.73 -22.57 1.95
CA TRP A 1032 23.87 -22.60 2.85
C TRP A 1032 23.88 -21.42 3.83
N ILE A 1033 23.57 -20.20 3.39
CA ILE A 1033 23.44 -19.04 4.29
C ILE A 1033 22.41 -19.34 5.38
N MET A 1034 21.22 -19.82 4.99
CA MET A 1034 20.16 -20.15 5.95
C MET A 1034 20.59 -21.26 6.92
N THR A 1035 21.17 -22.34 6.39
CA THR A 1035 21.60 -23.48 7.21
C THR A 1035 22.70 -23.11 8.19
N THR A 1036 23.60 -22.19 7.82
CA THR A 1036 24.76 -21.80 8.63
C THR A 1036 24.39 -20.82 9.74
N PHE A 1037 23.61 -19.78 9.42
CA PHE A 1037 23.48 -18.63 10.33
C PHE A 1037 22.15 -18.54 11.09
N ARG A 1038 21.09 -19.25 10.66
CA ARG A 1038 19.74 -19.06 11.25
C ARG A 1038 19.63 -19.44 12.73
N TYR A 1039 20.45 -20.39 13.19
CA TYR A 1039 20.48 -20.81 14.60
C TYR A 1039 21.26 -19.83 15.47
N GLU A 1040 22.30 -19.21 14.92
CA GLU A 1040 23.14 -18.23 15.63
C GLU A 1040 22.46 -16.86 15.75
N TYR A 1041 21.66 -16.49 14.74
CA TYR A 1041 20.91 -15.24 14.68
C TYR A 1041 19.40 -15.49 14.63
N PRO A 1042 18.72 -15.66 15.78
CA PRO A 1042 17.27 -15.84 15.83
C PRO A 1042 16.53 -14.62 15.28
N ASP A 1043 15.26 -14.81 14.90
CA ASP A 1043 14.39 -13.75 14.41
C ASP A 1043 14.12 -12.75 15.54
N ALA A 1044 14.84 -11.63 15.50
CA ALA A 1044 14.73 -10.54 16.46
C ALA A 1044 14.02 -9.35 15.81
N GLY A 1045 13.01 -8.80 16.48
CA GLY A 1045 12.40 -7.52 16.13
C GLY A 1045 13.27 -6.34 16.56
N HIS A 1046 12.97 -5.16 16.01
CA HIS A 1046 13.58 -3.91 16.48
C HIS A 1046 13.17 -3.62 17.93
N PRO A 1047 14.13 -3.37 18.84
CA PRO A 1047 13.80 -2.95 20.20
C PRO A 1047 13.21 -1.53 20.20
N GLY A 1048 12.30 -1.24 21.12
CA GLY A 1048 11.79 0.12 21.34
C GLY A 1048 12.92 1.06 21.79
N GLY A 1049 13.01 2.25 21.18
CA GLY A 1049 13.89 3.34 21.63
C GLY A 1049 15.32 3.36 21.08
N VAL A 1050 15.77 2.35 20.32
CA VAL A 1050 17.10 2.35 19.68
C VAL A 1050 16.94 2.42 18.16
N TYR A 1051 17.31 3.58 17.57
CA TYR A 1051 17.18 3.84 16.14
C TYR A 1051 18.52 3.83 15.38
N SER A 1052 19.62 3.45 16.04
CA SER A 1052 20.98 3.52 15.47
C SER A 1052 21.74 2.20 15.60
N GLY A 1053 22.29 1.70 14.48
CA GLY A 1053 23.10 0.47 14.40
C GLY A 1053 23.01 -0.15 13.00
N ASP A 1054 24.01 -0.95 12.61
CA ASP A 1054 24.02 -1.66 11.31
C ASP A 1054 24.60 -3.09 11.45
N ARG A 1055 24.83 -3.60 12.66
CA ARG A 1055 25.31 -4.98 12.89
C ARG A 1055 24.67 -5.57 14.14
N GLN A 1056 23.37 -5.37 14.25
CA GLN A 1056 22.54 -5.79 15.38
C GLN A 1056 21.79 -7.08 15.03
N PRO A 1057 21.30 -7.86 16.02
CA PRO A 1057 20.59 -9.12 15.75
C PRO A 1057 19.41 -8.98 14.78
N TRP A 1058 18.65 -7.88 14.85
CA TRP A 1058 17.54 -7.62 13.92
C TRP A 1058 18.02 -7.37 12.49
N ASP A 1059 19.20 -6.78 12.29
CA ASP A 1059 19.77 -6.57 10.95
C ASP A 1059 20.16 -7.90 10.28
N ALA A 1060 20.66 -8.85 11.08
CA ALA A 1060 20.92 -10.21 10.62
C ALA A 1060 19.61 -10.95 10.31
N ALA A 1061 18.59 -10.80 11.17
CA ALA A 1061 17.28 -11.41 10.95
C ALA A 1061 16.63 -10.90 9.66
N ASP A 1062 16.64 -9.59 9.40
CA ASP A 1062 16.10 -9.00 8.18
C ASP A 1062 16.85 -9.45 6.93
N PHE A 1063 18.17 -9.60 7.03
CA PHE A 1063 18.97 -10.18 5.95
C PHE A 1063 18.58 -11.64 5.68
N LEU A 1064 18.49 -12.49 6.71
CA LEU A 1064 18.10 -13.90 6.57
C LEU A 1064 16.68 -14.06 6.02
N LYS A 1065 15.72 -13.25 6.48
CA LYS A 1065 14.37 -13.14 5.90
C LYS A 1065 14.43 -12.83 4.41
N GLY A 1066 15.29 -11.89 4.00
CA GLY A 1066 15.53 -11.55 2.60
C GLY A 1066 16.08 -12.73 1.78
N ILE A 1067 17.02 -13.50 2.35
CA ILE A 1067 17.63 -14.67 1.69
C ILE A 1067 16.60 -15.77 1.45
N VAL A 1068 15.83 -16.17 2.47
CA VAL A 1068 14.80 -17.20 2.29
C VAL A 1068 13.68 -16.73 1.34
N ALA A 1069 13.33 -15.43 1.36
CA ALA A 1069 12.37 -14.87 0.42
C ALA A 1069 12.89 -14.90 -1.03
N GLN A 1070 14.18 -14.65 -1.25
CA GLN A 1070 14.79 -14.80 -2.58
C GLN A 1070 14.79 -16.25 -3.05
N LEU A 1071 15.06 -17.21 -2.14
CA LEU A 1071 14.96 -18.64 -2.44
C LEU A 1071 13.53 -19.03 -2.84
N ALA A 1072 12.53 -18.50 -2.15
CA ALA A 1072 11.11 -18.76 -2.41
C ALA A 1072 10.59 -18.15 -3.73
N LYS A 1073 11.19 -17.05 -4.21
CA LYS A 1073 10.85 -16.48 -5.53
C LYS A 1073 11.34 -17.33 -6.72
N ASN A 1074 12.17 -18.35 -6.49
CA ASN A 1074 12.71 -19.20 -7.54
C ASN A 1074 11.78 -20.41 -7.80
N PRO A 1075 11.17 -20.56 -9.01
CA PRO A 1075 10.24 -21.65 -9.32
C PRO A 1075 10.93 -23.01 -9.52
N SER A 1076 12.26 -23.06 -9.49
CA SER A 1076 13.02 -24.28 -9.80
C SER A 1076 12.81 -25.39 -8.76
N ASP A 1077 12.94 -26.61 -9.24
CA ASP A 1077 12.81 -27.83 -8.44
C ASP A 1077 13.90 -27.94 -7.36
N LYS A 1078 15.07 -27.36 -7.65
CA LYS A 1078 16.16 -27.25 -6.68
C LYS A 1078 15.76 -26.37 -5.49
N ALA A 1079 15.11 -25.23 -5.75
CA ALA A 1079 14.66 -24.32 -4.70
C ALA A 1079 13.55 -24.95 -3.83
N SER A 1080 12.60 -25.65 -4.44
CA SER A 1080 11.57 -26.40 -3.70
C SER A 1080 12.18 -27.41 -2.73
N ARG A 1081 13.15 -28.22 -3.19
CA ARG A 1081 13.85 -29.18 -2.32
C ARG A 1081 14.69 -28.51 -1.23
N ALA A 1082 15.30 -27.37 -1.51
CA ALA A 1082 16.05 -26.61 -0.52
C ALA A 1082 15.14 -26.09 0.60
N LEU A 1083 14.00 -25.48 0.24
CA LEU A 1083 13.00 -25.03 1.22
C LEU A 1083 12.41 -26.21 2.02
N GLU A 1084 12.21 -27.37 1.38
CA GLU A 1084 11.75 -28.58 2.06
C GLU A 1084 12.76 -29.07 3.10
N ARG A 1085 14.06 -29.10 2.77
CA ARG A 1085 15.11 -29.42 3.76
C ARG A 1085 15.16 -28.40 4.89
N LEU A 1086 15.10 -27.10 4.57
CA LEU A 1086 15.08 -26.04 5.57
C LEU A 1086 13.88 -26.12 6.50
N LYS A 1087 12.70 -26.53 5.99
CA LYS A 1087 11.47 -26.75 6.76
C LYS A 1087 11.58 -27.95 7.72
N HIS A 1088 12.25 -29.02 7.28
CA HIS A 1088 12.37 -30.27 8.06
C HIS A 1088 13.57 -30.33 9.00
N ALA A 1089 14.45 -29.33 8.97
CA ALA A 1089 15.50 -29.16 9.97
C ALA A 1089 14.89 -28.76 11.35
N GLU A 1090 15.71 -28.74 12.41
CA GLU A 1090 15.23 -28.48 13.77
C GLU A 1090 14.47 -27.16 13.86
N GLN A 1091 13.34 -27.17 14.59
CA GLN A 1091 12.46 -26.01 14.72
C GLN A 1091 13.19 -24.83 15.38
N ASP A 1092 12.99 -23.66 14.80
CA ASP A 1092 13.59 -22.39 15.20
C ASP A 1092 12.65 -21.22 14.91
N SER A 1093 13.09 -20.00 15.20
CA SER A 1093 12.33 -18.77 14.98
C SER A 1093 11.98 -18.47 13.50
N TYR A 1094 12.63 -19.14 12.53
CA TYR A 1094 12.38 -18.96 11.09
C TYR A 1094 11.48 -20.04 10.51
N THR A 1095 11.20 -21.11 11.25
CA THR A 1095 10.50 -22.29 10.74
C THR A 1095 9.12 -21.94 10.17
N ASP A 1096 8.36 -21.09 10.85
CA ASP A 1096 7.04 -20.67 10.39
C ASP A 1096 7.10 -19.75 9.17
N LEU A 1097 8.12 -18.89 9.07
CA LEU A 1097 8.39 -18.10 7.87
C LEU A 1097 8.73 -19.01 6.68
N ILE A 1098 9.61 -20.01 6.89
CA ILE A 1098 10.02 -20.97 5.85
C ILE A 1098 8.81 -21.77 5.35
N LYS A 1099 7.92 -22.23 6.24
CA LYS A 1099 6.67 -22.90 5.87
C LYS A 1099 5.80 -22.03 4.95
N THR A 1100 5.55 -20.77 5.35
CA THR A 1100 4.79 -19.83 4.51
C THR A 1100 5.46 -19.59 3.17
N LEU A 1101 6.76 -19.30 3.15
CA LEU A 1101 7.49 -19.03 1.91
C LEU A 1101 7.60 -20.27 1.01
N GLN A 1102 7.64 -21.48 1.57
CA GLN A 1102 7.55 -22.72 0.79
C GLN A 1102 6.18 -22.82 0.10
N TYR A 1103 5.09 -22.49 0.80
CA TYR A 1103 3.75 -22.49 0.20
C TYR A 1103 3.64 -21.46 -0.94
N GLU A 1104 4.16 -20.24 -0.74
CA GLU A 1104 4.23 -19.21 -1.79
C GLU A 1104 5.08 -19.67 -3.00
N GLN A 1105 6.21 -20.31 -2.75
CA GLN A 1105 7.07 -20.86 -3.79
C GLN A 1105 6.36 -21.96 -4.60
N LYS A 1106 5.59 -22.84 -3.92
CA LYS A 1106 4.76 -23.83 -4.60
C LYS A 1106 3.75 -23.17 -5.52
N GLN A 1107 3.08 -22.10 -5.08
CA GLN A 1107 2.16 -21.34 -5.92
C GLN A 1107 2.88 -20.77 -7.16
N ILE A 1108 4.02 -20.08 -6.99
CA ILE A 1108 4.82 -19.55 -8.09
C ILE A 1108 5.22 -20.65 -9.07
N ARG A 1109 5.62 -21.81 -8.55
CA ARG A 1109 5.99 -22.97 -9.36
C ARG A 1109 4.80 -23.51 -10.15
N VAL A 1110 3.63 -23.67 -9.53
CA VAL A 1110 2.39 -24.10 -10.20
C VAL A 1110 2.07 -23.18 -11.37
N GLU A 1111 2.04 -21.86 -11.14
CA GLU A 1111 1.76 -20.88 -12.20
C GLU A 1111 2.80 -20.95 -13.34
N SER A 1112 4.08 -21.18 -13.02
CA SER A 1112 5.16 -21.26 -14.01
C SER A 1112 5.15 -22.55 -14.85
N LEU A 1113 4.65 -23.65 -14.29
CA LEU A 1113 4.62 -24.97 -14.94
C LEU A 1113 3.28 -25.26 -15.63
N TYR A 1114 2.22 -24.55 -15.23
CA TYR A 1114 0.89 -24.75 -15.75
C TYR A 1114 0.86 -24.52 -17.26
N THR A 1115 0.43 -25.56 -17.98
CA THR A 1115 0.17 -25.51 -19.42
C THR A 1115 -1.31 -25.79 -19.62
N PRO A 1116 -2.08 -24.87 -20.23
CA PRO A 1116 -3.51 -25.08 -20.47
C PRO A 1116 -3.77 -26.36 -21.30
N PRO A 1117 -4.73 -27.21 -20.92
CA PRO A 1117 -5.12 -28.38 -21.72
C PRO A 1117 -5.66 -27.98 -23.09
N THR A 1118 -5.32 -28.80 -24.08
CA THR A 1118 -5.90 -28.75 -25.44
C THR A 1118 -7.33 -29.29 -25.44
N ILE A 1119 -8.09 -28.98 -26.49
CA ILE A 1119 -9.48 -29.40 -26.60
C ILE A 1119 -9.59 -30.89 -26.82
N GLU A 1120 -8.64 -31.50 -27.52
CA GLU A 1120 -8.53 -32.95 -27.66
C GLU A 1120 -8.34 -33.62 -26.30
N GLN A 1121 -7.55 -33.02 -25.40
CA GLN A 1121 -7.37 -33.51 -24.03
C GLN A 1121 -8.67 -33.41 -23.22
N ILE A 1122 -9.35 -32.25 -23.27
CA ILE A 1122 -10.64 -32.04 -22.60
C ILE A 1122 -11.69 -33.04 -23.12
N LYS A 1123 -11.78 -33.17 -24.44
CA LYS A 1123 -12.69 -34.10 -25.12
C LYS A 1123 -12.41 -35.54 -24.71
N ALA A 1124 -11.14 -35.96 -24.71
CA ALA A 1124 -10.76 -37.31 -24.33
C ALA A 1124 -11.22 -37.70 -22.92
N ILE A 1125 -11.21 -36.77 -21.96
CA ILE A 1125 -11.72 -37.04 -20.62
C ILE A 1125 -13.25 -37.06 -20.60
N SER A 1126 -13.91 -36.08 -21.22
CA SER A 1126 -15.38 -36.01 -21.24
C SER A 1126 -16.04 -37.23 -21.91
N GLU A 1127 -15.41 -37.78 -22.96
CA GLU A 1127 -15.90 -38.89 -23.77
C GLU A 1127 -15.29 -40.26 -23.39
N ASP A 1128 -14.43 -40.32 -22.37
CA ASP A 1128 -13.63 -41.51 -21.97
C ASP A 1128 -12.74 -42.12 -23.08
N LEU A 1129 -12.19 -41.28 -23.96
CA LEU A 1129 -11.27 -41.72 -25.00
C LEU A 1129 -9.87 -41.99 -24.43
N LEU A 1130 -8.97 -42.50 -25.28
CA LEU A 1130 -7.58 -42.76 -24.94
C LEU A 1130 -6.88 -41.49 -24.40
N PRO A 1131 -6.02 -41.63 -23.36
CA PRO A 1131 -5.34 -40.48 -22.77
C PRO A 1131 -4.50 -39.68 -23.77
N GLN A 1132 -4.58 -38.35 -23.68
CA GLN A 1132 -3.90 -37.40 -24.58
C GLN A 1132 -2.77 -36.61 -23.90
N SER A 1133 -2.46 -36.93 -22.63
CA SER A 1133 -1.37 -36.32 -21.88
C SER A 1133 -0.77 -37.32 -20.88
N ILE A 1134 0.42 -37.02 -20.37
CA ILE A 1134 1.10 -37.86 -19.36
C ILE A 1134 0.29 -37.87 -18.05
N SER A 1135 -0.24 -36.72 -17.64
CA SER A 1135 -1.05 -36.61 -16.41
C SER A 1135 -2.36 -37.41 -16.54
N ASP A 1136 -3.02 -37.34 -17.69
CA ASP A 1136 -4.23 -38.11 -17.97
C ASP A 1136 -3.94 -39.62 -18.00
N LEU A 1137 -2.84 -40.04 -18.64
CA LEU A 1137 -2.41 -41.44 -18.66
C LEU A 1137 -2.13 -41.96 -17.24
N GLN A 1138 -1.46 -41.17 -16.41
CA GLN A 1138 -1.20 -41.52 -15.02
C GLN A 1138 -2.50 -41.68 -14.24
N ALA A 1139 -3.43 -40.73 -14.35
CA ALA A 1139 -4.74 -40.79 -13.70
C ALA A 1139 -5.55 -42.03 -14.15
N PHE A 1140 -5.52 -42.33 -15.45
CA PHE A 1140 -6.14 -43.52 -16.03
C PHE A 1140 -5.56 -44.81 -15.42
N ILE A 1141 -4.23 -44.97 -15.42
CA ILE A 1141 -3.56 -46.17 -14.89
C ILE A 1141 -3.81 -46.32 -13.38
N LEU A 1142 -3.73 -45.22 -12.61
CA LEU A 1142 -3.98 -45.26 -11.17
C LEU A 1142 -5.41 -45.71 -10.83
N GLU A 1143 -6.39 -45.37 -11.67
CA GLU A 1143 -7.74 -45.91 -11.50
C GLU A 1143 -7.80 -47.41 -11.81
N GLU A 1144 -7.21 -47.85 -12.92
CA GLU A 1144 -7.19 -49.29 -13.25
C GLU A 1144 -6.51 -50.12 -12.16
N LEU A 1145 -5.41 -49.61 -11.60
CA LEU A 1145 -4.74 -50.24 -10.46
C LEU A 1145 -5.63 -50.28 -9.23
N ALA A 1146 -6.40 -49.22 -8.95
CA ALA A 1146 -7.35 -49.21 -7.84
C ALA A 1146 -8.48 -50.22 -8.04
N VAL A 1147 -8.99 -50.36 -9.27
CA VAL A 1147 -9.99 -51.39 -9.62
C VAL A 1147 -9.42 -52.79 -9.44
N VAL A 1148 -8.18 -53.04 -9.88
CA VAL A 1148 -7.49 -54.32 -9.66
C VAL A 1148 -7.30 -54.60 -8.17
N GLN A 1149 -6.86 -53.60 -7.40
CA GLN A 1149 -6.66 -53.73 -5.96
C GLN A 1149 -7.97 -54.04 -5.23
N ALA A 1150 -9.08 -53.38 -5.62
CA ALA A 1150 -10.40 -53.66 -5.07
C ALA A 1150 -10.82 -55.12 -5.34
N LYS A 1151 -10.63 -55.60 -6.57
CA LYS A 1151 -10.93 -57.00 -6.95
C LYS A 1151 -10.11 -58.01 -6.14
N ILE A 1152 -8.81 -57.76 -5.94
CA ILE A 1152 -7.96 -58.63 -5.12
C ILE A 1152 -8.46 -58.68 -3.67
N ARG A 1153 -8.85 -57.53 -3.10
CA ARG A 1153 -9.36 -57.46 -1.71
C ARG A 1153 -10.71 -58.14 -1.54
N SER A 1154 -11.57 -58.09 -2.55
CA SER A 1154 -12.90 -58.69 -2.55
C SER A 1154 -12.93 -60.11 -3.14
N ASP A 1155 -11.77 -60.72 -3.38
CA ASP A 1155 -11.69 -62.08 -3.91
C ASP A 1155 -12.15 -63.08 -2.83
N ASP A 1156 -13.11 -63.94 -3.17
CA ASP A 1156 -13.67 -64.98 -2.31
C ASP A 1156 -12.61 -66.00 -1.87
N ALA A 1157 -11.52 -66.14 -2.64
CA ALA A 1157 -10.37 -66.96 -2.28
C ALA A 1157 -9.45 -66.31 -1.25
N GLU A 1158 -9.75 -65.07 -0.82
CA GLU A 1158 -8.91 -64.25 0.07
C GLU A 1158 -7.45 -64.22 -0.40
N SER A 1159 -7.21 -64.10 -1.71
CA SER A 1159 -5.88 -64.24 -2.33
C SER A 1159 -4.82 -63.25 -1.83
N TRP A 1160 -5.21 -62.24 -1.06
CA TRP A 1160 -4.33 -61.33 -0.33
C TRP A 1160 -3.84 -61.88 1.03
N ARG A 1161 -4.57 -62.82 1.66
CA ARG A 1161 -4.17 -63.49 2.91
C ARG A 1161 -2.95 -64.38 2.63
N GLY A 1162 -1.81 -63.96 3.14
CA GLY A 1162 -0.50 -64.53 2.85
C GLY A 1162 0.55 -63.46 2.51
N PHE A 1163 0.10 -62.32 1.98
CA PHE A 1163 0.93 -61.13 1.76
C PHE A 1163 0.72 -60.07 2.84
N TYR A 1164 -0.50 -59.96 3.37
CA TYR A 1164 -0.89 -58.97 4.38
C TYR A 1164 -1.62 -59.63 5.56
N ASP A 1165 -1.45 -59.08 6.76
CA ASP A 1165 -2.18 -59.49 7.97
C ASP A 1165 -3.61 -58.91 8.01
N ASP A 1166 -4.42 -59.32 8.99
CA ASP A 1166 -5.80 -58.85 9.17
C ASP A 1166 -5.90 -57.33 9.48
N ASN A 1167 -4.77 -56.65 9.74
CA ASN A 1167 -4.67 -55.19 9.88
C ASN A 1167 -4.17 -54.51 8.59
N ALA A 1168 -4.14 -55.24 7.47
CA ALA A 1168 -3.62 -54.81 6.17
C ALA A 1168 -2.13 -54.40 6.18
N LYS A 1169 -1.33 -54.88 7.14
CA LYS A 1169 0.12 -54.70 7.14
C LYS A 1169 0.81 -55.85 6.39
N PRO A 1170 1.78 -55.56 5.49
CA PRO A 1170 2.49 -56.61 4.78
C PRO A 1170 3.31 -57.48 5.76
N TYR A 1171 3.28 -58.80 5.57
CA TYR A 1171 4.12 -59.70 6.35
C TYR A 1171 5.60 -59.45 6.03
N ALA A 1172 6.43 -59.23 7.05
CA ALA A 1172 7.84 -58.82 6.89
C ALA A 1172 8.74 -59.88 6.24
N ASN A 1173 8.27 -61.13 6.08
CA ASN A 1173 8.98 -62.20 5.38
C ASN A 1173 7.97 -63.16 4.73
N LEU A 1174 7.86 -63.11 3.41
CA LEU A 1174 7.20 -64.15 2.61
C LEU A 1174 8.10 -65.40 2.58
N ASN A 1175 8.05 -66.22 3.63
CA ASN A 1175 8.55 -67.59 3.53
C ASN A 1175 7.56 -68.41 2.69
N LEU A 1176 7.78 -68.42 1.38
CA LEU A 1176 7.21 -69.40 0.46
C LEU A 1176 7.53 -70.81 0.99
N LYS A 1177 6.49 -71.57 1.33
CA LYS A 1177 6.54 -73.02 1.51
C LYS A 1177 5.78 -73.68 0.38
#